data_AF-A0A2V9DIR8-F1
#
_entry.id   AF-A0A2V9DIR8-F1
#
_cell.length_a   1.000
_cell.length_b   1.000
_cell.length_c   1.000
_cell.angle_alpha   90.00
_cell.angle_beta   90.00
_cell.angle_gamma   90.00
#
_symmetry.space_group_name_H-M   'P 1'
#
loop_
_entity.id
_entity.type
_entity.pdbx_description
1 polymer ?
#
loop_
_entity_poly.entity_id
_entity_poly.type
_entity_poly.pdbx_seq_one_letter_code
_entity_poly.pdbx_strand_id
1 'polypeptide(L)'
;MKWRSIGPYRGGRSLAVAGVPGDPTVYYFGGVAGGVWKSTDAGSTWQPVFDKEGVSSIGSIAVAASDPNVIYVGTGEACIRGNISFGDGVYKSTDAGKNWKNVGLRDTRHIGRVIVHPRNPDLVYVAALGHAYGPNTERGVFRSADGGKTWEKVLYKDDKTGAIDITFDPSNPHILFAALWEASRSPWGLTSGGPGSGLYKSADSGSTWKRLEGNGLPKGLLGRIGVSVSGADGSRVYALIEAEDGGLYRSEDGGEKWERVNEDRRFRQRAWYYTHVFADPKNAETLYVLNTRLYRSTDGGYKFTALPGSHGDHHGLWIDPVNPQRMINGNDGGATITVDGGKSWTRQDNQPTAQFYHVITDNRFPYYVYGAQQDNSTVGIASRSDRGAIGPGDWYPVGGGESGYIAVDPRDPNIVYAGSYQGYITRFDKRTGQAQDINPWPEVTDGSGAANLKYRFQWTTPILLSPHDPNVLYHAAQVLFKSTNGGMSWTAISPDLTRNDKSKQAVAGGPITKEDTGVEYYDVIFAVAESPVQKDLIWAGADDGLIHLTRDAGKTWTNVTPKEIPEWSMISLIDASPNDPATAYAAVDRHKLDDFRPYIYKTSDFGKSWTKITGGLPERTYVHAVREDPKRKGLLYAGTEIGIFVSFDDGGRWQPLQLNLPTAPIHDLVVKDDDLVVATHGRSFWILDNLTPLRQLDAKMDGAEVHLYSPQVATRFRGGKTNIRNRPLGENPPAGAMVDFYLKSALKEKEEITLEVLDSSGKLVRKFTGRPKREVEEPAEPPDPFGPQKPKDEFGVEAGLNRFVWDLRYSSAPRVPGYSTGEYDDGLEGPLALPGKYTVHLTAAGKKLEAPLEVRLDPRLTTPLANLEKQFDLRMKIRERLTHSYETVNQIRELRGQLKVLRKRLGSDAAHKDLLAAFDDLDKKMAPIEEEIIQVKLRSGQDSLNYPLKVDGKLAVLATVVESADTAPTRQSYEMFEALSGVLEAPLMKWRQLIAKDLPALNDSMRQENIPVVSVAPAAAEPRAAAQR
;
A
#
# COMPACT_ATOMS: atom_id res chain seq x y z
N MET A 1 9.49 3.33 12.74
CA MET A 1 9.09 3.74 11.38
C MET A 1 8.00 2.82 10.86
N LYS A 2 7.12 3.28 9.98
CA LYS A 2 6.01 2.50 9.41
C LYS A 2 5.73 2.97 7.97
N TRP A 3 5.57 2.02 7.05
CA TRP A 3 5.05 2.25 5.70
C TRP A 3 3.55 2.45 5.72
N ARG A 4 3.03 3.33 4.87
CA ARG A 4 1.59 3.51 4.67
C ARG A 4 1.22 3.28 3.21
N SER A 5 0.13 2.53 2.99
CA SER A 5 -0.43 2.37 1.64
C SER A 5 -1.25 3.61 1.31
N ILE A 6 -0.94 4.26 0.19
CA ILE A 6 -1.70 5.43 -0.27
C ILE A 6 -2.76 5.07 -1.32
N GLY A 7 -2.76 3.81 -1.77
CA GLY A 7 -3.56 3.36 -2.90
C GLY A 7 -2.90 3.65 -4.25
N PRO A 8 -3.69 3.74 -5.34
CA PRO A 8 -5.15 3.64 -5.37
C PRO A 8 -5.62 2.26 -4.91
N TYR A 9 -6.84 2.20 -4.37
CA TYR A 9 -7.54 0.94 -4.10
C TYR A 9 -8.20 0.45 -5.38
N ARG A 10 -7.40 0.22 -6.42
CA ARG A 10 -7.82 -0.27 -7.72
C ARG A 10 -7.17 -1.63 -7.96
N GLY A 11 -7.98 -2.62 -8.31
CA GLY A 11 -7.49 -3.98 -8.53
C GLY A 11 -6.50 -4.06 -9.69
N GLY A 12 -5.52 -4.94 -9.52
CA GLY A 12 -4.64 -5.44 -10.57
C GLY A 12 -4.87 -6.93 -10.83
N ARG A 13 -4.06 -7.53 -11.68
CA ARG A 13 -4.31 -8.83 -12.28
C ARG A 13 -4.48 -9.96 -11.29
N SER A 14 -5.50 -10.81 -11.53
CA SER A 14 -5.86 -11.95 -10.69
C SER A 14 -6.16 -13.19 -11.54
N LEU A 15 -5.44 -14.28 -11.27
CA LEU A 15 -5.59 -15.56 -12.00
C LEU A 15 -6.33 -16.62 -11.17
N ALA A 16 -6.31 -16.47 -9.85
CA ALA A 16 -6.77 -17.48 -8.93
C ALA A 16 -7.97 -16.98 -8.13
N VAL A 17 -9.08 -17.72 -8.18
CA VAL A 17 -10.30 -17.40 -7.42
C VAL A 17 -10.93 -18.68 -6.88
N ALA A 18 -11.51 -18.59 -5.70
CA ALA A 18 -12.27 -19.67 -5.08
C ALA A 18 -13.39 -19.12 -4.19
N GLY A 19 -14.45 -19.89 -4.04
CA GLY A 19 -15.50 -19.65 -3.05
C GLY A 19 -15.66 -20.85 -2.11
N VAL A 20 -16.43 -20.66 -1.05
CA VAL A 20 -16.83 -21.77 -0.17
C VAL A 20 -18.20 -22.28 -0.63
N PRO A 21 -18.35 -23.55 -1.06
CA PRO A 21 -19.65 -24.09 -1.50
C PRO A 21 -20.77 -23.83 -0.49
N GLY A 22 -21.90 -23.31 -0.95
CA GLY A 22 -23.07 -22.99 -0.10
C GLY A 22 -22.98 -21.75 0.80
N ASP A 23 -21.80 -21.20 1.10
CA ASP A 23 -21.66 -19.95 1.87
C ASP A 23 -21.64 -18.73 0.93
N PRO A 24 -22.68 -17.88 0.90
CA PRO A 24 -22.79 -16.81 -0.08
C PRO A 24 -21.82 -15.63 0.15
N THR A 25 -21.11 -15.60 1.28
CA THR A 25 -20.34 -14.43 1.73
C THR A 25 -18.82 -14.60 1.62
N VAL A 26 -18.33 -15.85 1.62
CA VAL A 26 -16.89 -16.14 1.70
C VAL A 26 -16.28 -16.47 0.34
N TYR A 27 -15.27 -15.68 -0.03
CA TYR A 27 -14.50 -15.84 -1.26
C TYR A 27 -13.03 -15.52 -1.04
N TYR A 28 -12.19 -16.05 -1.93
CA TYR A 28 -10.77 -15.82 -1.99
C TYR A 28 -10.36 -15.45 -3.40
N PHE A 29 -9.38 -14.55 -3.52
CA PHE A 29 -8.65 -14.36 -4.77
C PHE A 29 -7.15 -14.27 -4.52
N GLY A 30 -6.36 -14.58 -5.55
CA GLY A 30 -4.92 -14.49 -5.56
C GLY A 30 -4.48 -13.53 -6.66
N GLY A 31 -3.82 -12.44 -6.27
CA GLY A 31 -3.26 -11.48 -7.21
C GLY A 31 -1.95 -12.00 -7.82
N VAL A 32 -1.68 -11.61 -9.06
CA VAL A 32 -0.33 -11.70 -9.60
C VAL A 32 0.54 -10.71 -8.84
N ALA A 33 1.54 -11.23 -8.13
CA ALA A 33 2.40 -10.47 -7.22
C ALA A 33 1.66 -9.69 -6.09
N GLY A 34 0.38 -10.00 -5.85
CA GLY A 34 -0.50 -9.29 -4.90
C GLY A 34 -0.94 -10.10 -3.69
N GLY A 35 -0.51 -11.36 -3.55
CA GLY A 35 -0.86 -12.24 -2.44
C GLY A 35 -2.30 -12.77 -2.48
N VAL A 36 -2.70 -13.46 -1.41
CA VAL A 36 -4.07 -14.01 -1.24
C VAL A 36 -4.92 -13.06 -0.41
N TRP A 37 -6.15 -12.86 -0.85
CA TRP A 37 -7.15 -12.00 -0.25
C TRP A 37 -8.41 -12.78 0.08
N LYS A 38 -9.06 -12.38 1.17
CA LYS A 38 -10.31 -12.98 1.66
C LYS A 38 -11.40 -11.92 1.80
N SER A 39 -12.59 -12.25 1.35
CA SER A 39 -13.83 -11.53 1.64
C SER A 39 -14.71 -12.40 2.52
N THR A 40 -15.43 -11.78 3.46
CA THR A 40 -16.51 -12.41 4.24
C THR A 40 -17.83 -11.63 4.13
N ASP A 41 -17.95 -10.74 3.13
CA ASP A 41 -19.11 -9.86 2.88
C ASP A 41 -19.47 -9.79 1.39
N ALA A 42 -19.24 -10.89 0.68
CA ALA A 42 -19.51 -11.07 -0.74
C ALA A 42 -18.81 -10.05 -1.68
N GLY A 43 -17.56 -9.67 -1.34
CA GLY A 43 -16.70 -8.83 -2.18
C GLY A 43 -16.85 -7.34 -1.93
N SER A 44 -17.57 -6.94 -0.87
CA SER A 44 -17.70 -5.53 -0.49
C SER A 44 -16.37 -5.01 0.06
N THR A 45 -15.68 -5.83 0.86
CA THR A 45 -14.33 -5.58 1.37
C THR A 45 -13.42 -6.81 1.20
N TRP A 46 -12.12 -6.57 1.07
CA TRP A 46 -11.09 -7.60 0.91
C TRP A 46 -9.98 -7.38 1.94
N GLN A 47 -9.61 -8.45 2.65
CA GLN A 47 -8.53 -8.45 3.63
C GLN A 47 -7.37 -9.32 3.12
N PRO A 48 -6.12 -8.83 3.18
CA PRO A 48 -4.98 -9.64 2.79
C PRO A 48 -4.72 -10.70 3.86
N VAL A 49 -4.48 -11.93 3.42
CA VAL A 49 -4.24 -13.08 4.30
C VAL A 49 -2.90 -13.77 4.03
N PHE A 50 -2.05 -13.19 3.18
CA PHE A 50 -0.77 -13.78 2.73
C PHE A 50 0.42 -12.80 2.77
N ASP A 51 0.26 -11.62 3.37
CA ASP A 51 1.25 -10.51 3.30
C ASP A 51 2.62 -10.84 3.95
N LYS A 52 2.70 -11.91 4.75
CA LYS A 52 3.91 -12.29 5.52
C LYS A 52 4.68 -13.48 4.91
N GLU A 53 4.18 -14.05 3.81
CA GLU A 53 4.80 -15.21 3.19
C GLU A 53 5.96 -14.80 2.26
N GLY A 54 6.79 -15.77 1.85
CA GLY A 54 8.05 -15.52 1.15
C GLY A 54 7.93 -15.03 -0.30
N VAL A 55 6.73 -15.14 -0.89
CA VAL A 55 6.40 -14.70 -2.26
C VAL A 55 4.97 -14.16 -2.30
N SER A 56 4.63 -13.39 -3.33
CA SER A 56 3.29 -12.81 -3.49
C SER A 56 2.58 -13.19 -4.79
N SER A 57 3.25 -13.87 -5.72
CA SER A 57 2.64 -14.32 -6.97
C SER A 57 1.79 -15.56 -6.75
N ILE A 58 0.50 -15.50 -7.12
CA ILE A 58 -0.45 -16.61 -6.93
C ILE A 58 -0.95 -17.11 -8.28
N GLY A 59 -0.73 -18.41 -8.56
CA GLY A 59 -1.19 -19.07 -9.78
C GLY A 59 -2.51 -19.83 -9.60
N SER A 60 -2.76 -20.37 -8.40
CA SER A 60 -3.98 -21.15 -8.13
C SER A 60 -4.38 -21.15 -6.65
N ILE A 61 -5.69 -21.21 -6.38
CA ILE A 61 -6.27 -21.34 -5.04
C ILE A 61 -7.30 -22.46 -5.08
N ALA A 62 -7.23 -23.38 -4.12
CA ALA A 62 -8.22 -24.43 -3.94
C ALA A 62 -8.67 -24.50 -2.47
N VAL A 63 -9.96 -24.29 -2.25
CA VAL A 63 -10.62 -24.52 -0.95
C VAL A 63 -11.16 -25.95 -0.96
N ALA A 64 -10.85 -26.74 0.07
CA ALA A 64 -11.35 -28.11 0.15
C ALA A 64 -12.86 -28.13 0.40
N ALA A 65 -13.62 -28.77 -0.50
CA ALA A 65 -15.08 -28.85 -0.36
C ALA A 65 -15.54 -29.65 0.88
N SER A 66 -14.70 -30.58 1.36
CA SER A 66 -14.96 -31.41 2.55
C SER A 66 -14.62 -30.72 3.87
N ASP A 67 -13.76 -29.69 3.85
CA ASP A 67 -13.42 -28.87 5.02
C ASP A 67 -12.94 -27.48 4.56
N PRO A 68 -13.81 -26.46 4.57
CA PRO A 68 -13.47 -25.11 4.12
C PRO A 68 -12.36 -24.40 4.92
N ASN A 69 -11.89 -24.96 6.04
CA ASN A 69 -10.71 -24.45 6.74
C ASN A 69 -9.40 -24.81 6.03
N VAL A 70 -9.41 -25.89 5.23
CA VAL A 70 -8.26 -26.36 4.47
C VAL A 70 -8.21 -25.67 3.11
N ILE A 71 -7.15 -24.90 2.89
CA ILE A 71 -6.91 -24.16 1.65
C ILE A 71 -5.50 -24.47 1.17
N TYR A 72 -5.37 -24.77 -0.12
CA TYR A 72 -4.09 -24.87 -0.79
C TYR A 72 -3.91 -23.73 -1.78
N VAL A 73 -2.70 -23.20 -1.84
CA VAL A 73 -2.31 -22.09 -2.73
C VAL A 73 -1.10 -22.54 -3.52
N GLY A 74 -1.22 -22.56 -4.84
CA GLY A 74 -0.09 -22.71 -5.75
C GLY A 74 0.47 -21.34 -6.09
N THR A 75 1.73 -21.10 -5.78
CA THR A 75 2.39 -19.81 -6.06
C THR A 75 2.99 -19.77 -7.47
N GLY A 76 3.15 -18.55 -7.98
CA GLY A 76 3.66 -18.24 -9.31
C GLY A 76 2.60 -18.27 -10.40
N GLU A 77 2.44 -17.15 -11.09
CA GLU A 77 1.58 -16.99 -12.26
C GLU A 77 1.93 -18.00 -13.36
N ALA A 78 0.95 -18.75 -13.87
CA ALA A 78 1.15 -19.71 -14.96
C ALA A 78 0.66 -19.19 -16.33
N CYS A 79 0.00 -18.03 -16.38
CA CYS A 79 -0.33 -17.34 -17.62
C CYS A 79 0.88 -16.51 -18.09
N ILE A 80 1.96 -17.19 -18.48
CA ILE A 80 3.33 -16.65 -18.66
C ILE A 80 3.44 -15.45 -19.62
N ARG A 81 3.05 -14.25 -19.19
CA ARG A 81 3.31 -12.96 -19.88
C ARG A 81 4.79 -12.56 -19.77
N GLY A 82 5.22 -11.45 -20.37
CA GLY A 82 6.62 -11.02 -20.30
C GLY A 82 7.05 -10.39 -18.97
N ASN A 83 6.11 -10.06 -18.08
CA ASN A 83 6.36 -9.40 -16.79
C ASN A 83 5.78 -10.21 -15.61
N ILE A 84 5.93 -11.53 -15.65
CA ILE A 84 5.45 -12.43 -14.59
C ILE A 84 6.35 -12.39 -13.36
N SER A 85 5.77 -12.70 -12.20
CA SER A 85 6.48 -12.92 -10.94
C SER A 85 6.49 -14.41 -10.57
N PHE A 86 7.57 -14.86 -9.94
CA PHE A 86 7.76 -16.26 -9.56
C PHE A 86 7.05 -16.64 -8.25
N GLY A 87 6.81 -17.93 -8.09
CA GLY A 87 6.45 -18.57 -6.82
C GLY A 87 7.57 -19.44 -6.25
N ASP A 88 7.31 -20.02 -5.09
CA ASP A 88 8.19 -20.96 -4.38
C ASP A 88 7.41 -22.18 -3.85
N GLY A 89 6.41 -22.63 -4.62
CA GLY A 89 5.70 -23.90 -4.41
C GLY A 89 4.31 -23.76 -3.83
N VAL A 90 3.91 -24.75 -3.03
CA VAL A 90 2.55 -24.87 -2.51
C VAL A 90 2.48 -24.46 -1.05
N TYR A 91 1.49 -23.66 -0.70
CA TYR A 91 1.15 -23.33 0.69
C TYR A 91 -0.16 -23.99 1.11
N LYS A 92 -0.24 -24.39 2.37
CA LYS A 92 -1.44 -24.93 3.01
C LYS A 92 -1.82 -24.06 4.21
N SER A 93 -3.10 -23.75 4.34
CA SER A 93 -3.75 -23.27 5.55
C SER A 93 -4.70 -24.34 6.07
N THR A 94 -4.85 -24.46 7.39
CA THR A 94 -5.86 -25.29 8.04
C THR A 94 -6.81 -24.50 8.94
N ASP A 95 -6.81 -23.16 8.82
CA ASP A 95 -7.60 -22.24 9.64
C ASP A 95 -8.21 -21.11 8.80
N ALA A 96 -8.59 -21.44 7.56
CA ALA A 96 -9.25 -20.55 6.61
C ALA A 96 -8.44 -19.28 6.25
N GLY A 97 -7.12 -19.43 6.15
CA GLY A 97 -6.16 -18.45 5.68
C GLY A 97 -5.50 -17.61 6.77
N LYS A 98 -5.69 -17.93 8.06
CA LYS A 98 -5.07 -17.13 9.14
C LYS A 98 -3.58 -17.43 9.26
N ASN A 99 -3.18 -18.68 9.04
CA ASN A 99 -1.78 -19.13 9.04
C ASN A 99 -1.50 -20.00 7.82
N TRP A 100 -0.31 -19.86 7.26
CA TRP A 100 0.14 -20.63 6.11
C TRP A 100 1.42 -21.39 6.41
N LYS A 101 1.58 -22.52 5.71
CA LYS A 101 2.81 -23.30 5.69
C LYS A 101 3.14 -23.69 4.26
N ASN A 102 4.36 -23.40 3.82
CA ASN A 102 4.88 -23.97 2.58
C ASN A 102 5.04 -25.49 2.76
N VAL A 103 4.36 -26.27 1.92
CA VAL A 103 4.29 -27.74 1.97
C VAL A 103 5.07 -28.38 0.82
N GLY A 104 6.04 -27.67 0.21
CA GLY A 104 6.96 -28.24 -0.79
C GLY A 104 6.70 -27.77 -2.21
N LEU A 105 7.32 -28.46 -3.17
CA LEU A 105 7.37 -28.09 -4.60
C LEU A 105 8.00 -26.71 -4.84
N ARG A 106 9.09 -26.40 -4.12
CA ARG A 106 9.67 -25.05 -4.07
C ARG A 106 10.32 -24.58 -5.36
N ASP A 107 10.67 -25.51 -6.25
CA ASP A 107 11.35 -25.24 -7.50
C ASP A 107 10.40 -25.29 -8.70
N THR A 108 9.08 -25.41 -8.48
CA THR A 108 8.10 -25.36 -9.58
C THR A 108 8.00 -23.98 -10.21
N ARG A 109 8.21 -22.91 -9.43
CA ARG A 109 8.11 -21.49 -9.80
C ARG A 109 6.78 -20.99 -10.34
N HIS A 110 6.06 -21.77 -11.14
CA HIS A 110 4.77 -21.41 -11.73
C HIS A 110 3.83 -22.61 -11.62
N ILE A 111 2.71 -22.42 -10.93
CA ILE A 111 1.70 -23.47 -10.70
C ILE A 111 0.40 -23.06 -11.37
N GLY A 112 -0.04 -23.85 -12.36
CA GLY A 112 -1.25 -23.55 -13.13
C GLY A 112 -2.54 -23.92 -12.44
N ARG A 113 -2.53 -25.01 -11.67
CA ARG A 113 -3.75 -25.53 -11.05
C ARG A 113 -3.46 -26.35 -9.80
N VAL A 114 -4.24 -26.13 -8.75
CA VAL A 114 -4.34 -27.01 -7.59
C VAL A 114 -5.78 -27.50 -7.50
N ILE A 115 -5.98 -28.80 -7.31
CA ILE A 115 -7.30 -29.40 -7.06
C ILE A 115 -7.25 -30.30 -5.82
N VAL A 116 -8.30 -30.26 -5.02
CA VAL A 116 -8.44 -31.05 -3.79
C VAL A 116 -9.57 -32.05 -3.97
N HIS A 117 -9.34 -33.29 -3.54
CA HIS A 117 -10.35 -34.33 -3.64
C HIS A 117 -11.64 -33.94 -2.87
N PRO A 118 -12.83 -34.08 -3.47
CA PRO A 118 -14.06 -33.50 -2.91
C PRO A 118 -14.45 -34.06 -1.54
N ARG A 119 -13.98 -35.26 -1.19
CA ARG A 119 -14.27 -35.95 0.08
C ARG A 119 -13.06 -36.19 0.98
N ASN A 120 -11.87 -35.71 0.59
CA ASN A 120 -10.65 -35.91 1.38
C ASN A 120 -9.72 -34.68 1.22
N PRO A 121 -9.57 -33.83 2.24
CA PRO A 121 -8.77 -32.61 2.15
C PRO A 121 -7.25 -32.86 2.10
N ASP A 122 -6.79 -34.08 2.37
CA ASP A 122 -5.36 -34.45 2.31
C ASP A 122 -4.92 -35.02 0.96
N LEU A 123 -5.89 -35.43 0.11
CA LEU A 123 -5.62 -35.86 -1.26
C LEU A 123 -5.70 -34.66 -2.21
N VAL A 124 -4.53 -34.19 -2.65
CA VAL A 124 -4.37 -32.96 -3.44
C VAL A 124 -3.48 -33.22 -4.65
N TYR A 125 -3.80 -32.57 -5.77
CA TYR A 125 -3.03 -32.63 -7.01
C TYR A 125 -2.62 -31.23 -7.45
N VAL A 126 -1.43 -31.14 -8.05
CA VAL A 126 -0.83 -29.90 -8.51
C VAL A 126 -0.39 -30.07 -9.97
N ALA A 127 -0.87 -29.21 -10.85
CA ALA A 127 -0.35 -29.02 -12.20
C ALA A 127 0.74 -27.94 -12.15
N ALA A 128 2.00 -28.36 -12.21
CA ALA A 128 3.16 -27.49 -12.16
C ALA A 128 3.73 -27.26 -13.57
N LEU A 129 3.79 -25.99 -13.99
CA LEU A 129 4.37 -25.60 -15.27
C LEU A 129 5.91 -25.73 -15.24
N GLY A 130 6.52 -25.44 -14.10
CA GLY A 130 7.97 -25.34 -13.99
C GLY A 130 8.47 -23.94 -14.31
N HIS A 131 9.77 -23.82 -14.53
CA HIS A 131 10.42 -22.56 -14.88
C HIS A 131 9.95 -22.08 -16.26
N ALA A 132 9.45 -20.84 -16.34
CA ALA A 132 9.02 -20.24 -17.59
C ALA A 132 10.21 -19.82 -18.48
N TYR A 133 11.33 -19.42 -17.85
CA TYR A 133 12.51 -18.86 -18.53
C TYR A 133 13.68 -19.86 -18.65
N GLY A 134 13.48 -21.12 -18.26
CA GLY A 134 14.52 -22.14 -18.27
C GLY A 134 13.98 -23.56 -18.16
N PRO A 135 14.80 -24.57 -18.46
CA PRO A 135 14.45 -25.97 -18.21
C PRO A 135 14.52 -26.28 -16.71
N ASN A 136 13.61 -27.11 -16.20
CA ASN A 136 13.70 -27.66 -14.84
C ASN A 136 12.95 -28.99 -14.74
N THR A 137 13.36 -29.85 -13.80
CA THR A 137 12.73 -31.17 -13.64
C THR A 137 11.50 -31.17 -12.73
N GLU A 138 11.30 -30.13 -11.91
CA GLU A 138 10.14 -30.00 -11.00
C GLU A 138 8.94 -29.39 -11.75
N ARG A 139 8.41 -30.15 -12.71
CA ARG A 139 7.23 -29.84 -13.52
C ARG A 139 6.41 -31.10 -13.80
N GLY A 140 5.17 -30.94 -14.27
CA GLY A 140 4.23 -32.03 -14.49
C GLY A 140 3.12 -32.08 -13.42
N VAL A 141 2.46 -33.23 -13.26
CA VAL A 141 1.43 -33.43 -12.24
C VAL A 141 2.05 -34.07 -11.00
N PHE A 142 1.82 -33.44 -9.85
CA PHE A 142 2.18 -33.98 -8.55
C PHE A 142 0.92 -34.35 -7.76
N ARG A 143 1.00 -35.44 -7.00
CA ARG A 143 -0.05 -35.92 -6.09
C ARG A 143 0.51 -36.00 -4.68
N SER A 144 -0.27 -35.56 -3.70
CA SER A 144 -0.03 -35.82 -2.28
C SER A 144 -1.26 -36.53 -1.72
N ALA A 145 -1.05 -37.58 -0.92
CA ALA A 145 -2.11 -38.29 -0.19
C ALA A 145 -2.14 -37.96 1.31
N ASP A 146 -1.22 -37.12 1.80
CA ASP A 146 -1.01 -36.82 3.22
C ASP A 146 -1.05 -35.31 3.54
N GLY A 147 -1.71 -34.55 2.66
CA GLY A 147 -1.93 -33.12 2.82
C GLY A 147 -0.70 -32.25 2.59
N GLY A 148 0.22 -32.69 1.75
CA GLY A 148 1.41 -31.97 1.30
C GLY A 148 2.66 -32.29 2.11
N LYS A 149 2.67 -33.35 2.94
CA LYS A 149 3.91 -33.74 3.63
C LYS A 149 4.86 -34.43 2.67
N THR A 150 4.32 -35.20 1.73
CA THR A 150 5.07 -35.84 0.65
C THR A 150 4.38 -35.65 -0.69
N TRP A 151 5.18 -35.57 -1.76
CA TRP A 151 4.68 -35.38 -3.13
C TRP A 151 5.25 -36.44 -4.05
N GLU A 152 4.36 -37.06 -4.84
CA GLU A 152 4.69 -38.02 -5.88
C GLU A 152 4.48 -37.35 -7.26
N LYS A 153 5.47 -37.44 -8.14
CA LYS A 153 5.35 -36.99 -9.53
C LYS A 153 4.66 -38.07 -10.35
N VAL A 154 3.39 -37.87 -10.69
CA VAL A 154 2.53 -38.89 -11.28
C VAL A 154 2.34 -38.76 -12.79
N LEU A 155 2.61 -37.59 -13.37
CA LEU A 155 2.66 -37.38 -14.82
C LEU A 155 3.80 -36.44 -15.17
N TYR A 156 4.72 -36.90 -16.03
CA TYR A 156 5.91 -36.17 -16.44
C TYR A 156 6.30 -36.54 -17.86
N LYS A 157 6.85 -35.58 -18.60
CA LYS A 157 7.30 -35.77 -19.99
C LYS A 157 8.79 -35.53 -20.15
N ASP A 158 9.25 -34.32 -19.82
CA ASP A 158 10.64 -33.86 -19.91
C ASP A 158 10.84 -32.56 -19.11
N ASP A 159 12.02 -31.94 -19.22
CA ASP A 159 12.42 -30.73 -18.49
C ASP A 159 11.94 -29.41 -19.14
N LYS A 160 11.13 -29.48 -20.21
CA LYS A 160 10.57 -28.32 -20.94
C LYS A 160 9.04 -28.33 -21.01
N THR A 161 8.42 -29.43 -20.64
CA THR A 161 6.97 -29.65 -20.70
C THR A 161 6.38 -29.75 -19.29
N GLY A 162 5.56 -28.76 -18.91
CA GLY A 162 4.89 -28.72 -17.61
C GLY A 162 3.41 -29.07 -17.69
N ALA A 163 2.75 -29.27 -16.55
CA ALA A 163 1.29 -29.38 -16.49
C ALA A 163 0.66 -28.01 -16.26
N ILE A 164 -0.36 -27.66 -17.03
CA ILE A 164 -1.02 -26.35 -16.97
C ILE A 164 -2.45 -26.42 -16.44
N ASP A 165 -3.12 -27.56 -16.61
CA ASP A 165 -4.49 -27.77 -16.15
C ASP A 165 -4.72 -29.21 -15.69
N ILE A 166 -5.62 -29.39 -14.73
CA ILE A 166 -6.05 -30.68 -14.20
C ILE A 166 -7.45 -30.56 -13.59
N THR A 167 -8.29 -31.56 -13.83
CA THR A 167 -9.65 -31.64 -13.27
C THR A 167 -10.04 -33.06 -12.92
N PHE A 168 -10.88 -33.21 -11.90
CA PHE A 168 -11.63 -34.43 -11.63
C PHE A 168 -12.84 -34.52 -12.57
N ASP A 169 -13.33 -35.74 -12.79
CA ASP A 169 -14.77 -35.95 -12.97
C ASP A 169 -15.47 -35.72 -11.61
N PRO A 170 -16.38 -34.73 -11.50
CA PRO A 170 -17.08 -34.42 -10.24
C PRO A 170 -17.93 -35.58 -9.71
N SER A 171 -18.41 -36.47 -10.59
CA SER A 171 -19.21 -37.64 -10.24
C SER A 171 -18.36 -38.84 -9.80
N ASN A 172 -17.12 -38.94 -10.31
CA ASN A 172 -16.18 -39.99 -9.98
C ASN A 172 -14.72 -39.47 -9.94
N PRO A 173 -14.21 -39.05 -8.76
CA PRO A 173 -12.88 -38.46 -8.64
C PRO A 173 -11.70 -39.45 -8.82
N HIS A 174 -11.97 -40.72 -9.14
CA HIS A 174 -10.95 -41.65 -9.66
C HIS A 174 -10.56 -41.35 -11.11
N ILE A 175 -11.43 -40.66 -11.85
CA ILE A 175 -11.17 -40.22 -13.22
C ILE A 175 -10.62 -38.80 -13.18
N LEU A 176 -9.49 -38.58 -13.86
CA LEU A 176 -8.86 -37.28 -14.00
C LEU A 176 -8.50 -36.99 -15.45
N PHE A 177 -8.55 -35.71 -15.81
CA PHE A 177 -7.96 -35.21 -17.03
C PHE A 177 -6.87 -34.20 -16.69
N ALA A 178 -5.74 -34.25 -17.39
CA ALA A 178 -4.64 -33.31 -17.23
C ALA A 178 -4.09 -32.87 -18.59
N ALA A 179 -3.67 -31.61 -18.66
CA ALA A 179 -3.04 -31.04 -19.84
C ALA A 179 -1.56 -30.75 -19.56
N LEU A 180 -0.69 -31.31 -20.41
CA LEU A 180 0.71 -30.91 -20.48
C LEU A 180 0.91 -29.87 -21.58
N TRP A 181 1.78 -28.89 -21.32
CA TRP A 181 2.10 -27.78 -22.19
C TRP A 181 3.61 -27.59 -22.28
N GLU A 182 4.15 -27.72 -23.49
CA GLU A 182 5.52 -27.34 -23.80
C GLU A 182 5.55 -25.84 -24.16
N ALA A 183 6.18 -25.04 -23.30
CA ALA A 183 6.32 -23.60 -23.51
C ALA A 183 7.55 -23.04 -22.80
N SER A 184 8.08 -21.95 -23.35
CA SER A 184 9.23 -21.24 -22.79
C SER A 184 9.21 -19.76 -23.14
N ARG A 185 9.76 -18.93 -22.25
CA ARG A 185 10.06 -17.52 -22.49
C ARG A 185 11.57 -17.27 -22.49
N SER A 186 11.92 -16.14 -23.09
CA SER A 186 13.21 -15.49 -23.03
C SER A 186 12.98 -13.98 -22.97
N PRO A 187 14.00 -13.13 -22.77
CA PRO A 187 13.83 -11.68 -22.80
C PRO A 187 13.19 -11.17 -24.10
N TRP A 188 13.48 -11.85 -25.22
CA TRP A 188 13.12 -11.47 -26.58
C TRP A 188 12.04 -12.36 -27.21
N GLY A 189 11.33 -13.19 -26.44
CA GLY A 189 10.33 -14.04 -27.06
C GLY A 189 9.59 -15.02 -26.17
N LEU A 190 8.55 -15.59 -26.76
CA LEU A 190 7.70 -16.66 -26.24
C LEU A 190 7.64 -17.79 -27.28
N THR A 191 7.62 -19.03 -26.84
CA THR A 191 7.25 -20.19 -27.66
C THR A 191 6.12 -20.94 -26.96
N SER A 192 4.99 -21.10 -27.64
CA SER A 192 3.86 -21.91 -27.17
C SER A 192 3.62 -23.10 -28.10
N GLY A 193 3.64 -24.30 -27.53
CA GLY A 193 3.32 -25.55 -28.21
C GLY A 193 4.52 -26.28 -28.77
N GLY A 194 4.44 -27.61 -28.69
CA GLY A 194 5.53 -28.51 -29.03
C GLY A 194 5.11 -29.99 -28.87
N PRO A 195 5.98 -30.94 -29.24
CA PRO A 195 5.69 -32.37 -29.17
C PRO A 195 5.37 -32.90 -27.76
N GLY A 196 5.80 -32.19 -26.72
CA GLY A 196 5.51 -32.51 -25.33
C GLY A 196 4.05 -32.23 -24.91
N SER A 197 3.38 -31.29 -25.58
CA SER A 197 2.00 -30.91 -25.27
C SER A 197 1.01 -32.06 -25.51
N GLY A 198 -0.03 -32.13 -24.68
CA GLY A 198 -1.11 -33.10 -24.88
C GLY A 198 -2.13 -33.18 -23.76
N LEU A 199 -3.27 -33.78 -24.08
CA LEU A 199 -4.33 -34.10 -23.13
C LEU A 199 -4.18 -35.56 -22.67
N TYR A 200 -4.32 -35.79 -21.36
CA TYR A 200 -4.16 -37.09 -20.74
C TYR A 200 -5.38 -37.42 -19.87
N LYS A 201 -5.74 -38.71 -19.83
CA LYS A 201 -6.79 -39.25 -18.96
C LYS A 201 -6.21 -40.31 -18.03
N SER A 202 -6.59 -40.25 -16.76
CA SER A 202 -6.38 -41.29 -15.77
C SER A 202 -7.74 -41.87 -15.37
N ALA A 203 -7.79 -43.17 -15.11
CA ALA A 203 -8.97 -43.84 -14.55
C ALA A 203 -8.72 -44.47 -13.16
N ASP A 204 -7.55 -44.22 -12.57
CA ASP A 204 -7.07 -44.87 -11.33
C ASP A 204 -6.42 -43.87 -10.35
N SER A 205 -7.06 -42.70 -10.20
CA SER A 205 -6.60 -41.62 -9.30
C SER A 205 -5.17 -41.13 -9.60
N GLY A 206 -4.84 -41.03 -10.89
CA GLY A 206 -3.60 -40.48 -11.40
C GLY A 206 -2.43 -41.44 -11.30
N SER A 207 -2.66 -42.73 -11.03
CA SER A 207 -1.57 -43.71 -10.92
C SER A 207 -1.04 -44.12 -12.30
N THR A 208 -1.92 -44.15 -13.30
CA THR A 208 -1.56 -44.32 -14.72
C THR A 208 -2.27 -43.30 -15.59
N TRP A 209 -1.62 -42.92 -16.71
CA TRP A 209 -2.13 -41.90 -17.63
C TRP A 209 -2.07 -42.38 -19.08
N LYS A 210 -3.19 -42.23 -19.80
CA LYS A 210 -3.30 -42.46 -21.24
C LYS A 210 -3.32 -41.10 -21.96
N ARG A 211 -2.39 -40.89 -22.88
CA ARG A 211 -2.45 -39.73 -23.80
C ARG A 211 -3.65 -39.89 -24.74
N LEU A 212 -4.43 -38.83 -24.89
CA LEU A 212 -5.56 -38.78 -25.81
C LEU A 212 -5.12 -38.17 -27.14
N GLU A 213 -5.34 -38.90 -28.23
CA GLU A 213 -4.98 -38.51 -29.59
C GLU A 213 -5.89 -39.20 -30.61
N GLY A 214 -6.09 -38.59 -31.77
CA GLY A 214 -7.04 -39.09 -32.78
C GLY A 214 -8.50 -38.94 -32.34
N ASN A 215 -9.39 -39.79 -32.89
CA ASN A 215 -10.81 -39.85 -32.53
C ASN A 215 -11.55 -38.48 -32.49
N GLY A 216 -11.19 -37.58 -33.40
CA GLY A 216 -11.80 -36.25 -33.55
C GLY A 216 -11.02 -35.08 -32.93
N LEU A 217 -9.98 -35.35 -32.14
CA LEU A 217 -9.02 -34.32 -31.69
C LEU A 217 -8.17 -33.78 -32.85
N PRO A 218 -7.63 -32.54 -32.76
CA PRO A 218 -6.85 -31.95 -33.83
C PRO A 218 -5.54 -32.72 -34.07
N LYS A 219 -5.10 -32.74 -35.33
CA LYS A 219 -3.81 -33.33 -35.73
C LYS A 219 -2.69 -32.29 -35.59
N GLY A 220 -1.44 -32.76 -35.53
CA GLY A 220 -0.25 -31.89 -35.54
C GLY A 220 0.19 -31.46 -34.13
N LEU A 221 0.86 -30.30 -34.07
CA LEU A 221 1.37 -29.74 -32.81
C LEU A 221 0.23 -29.18 -31.97
N LEU A 222 0.29 -29.44 -30.66
CA LEU A 222 -0.63 -28.91 -29.68
C LEU A 222 0.07 -27.86 -28.82
N GLY A 223 -0.68 -26.84 -28.42
CA GLY A 223 -0.26 -25.81 -27.49
C GLY A 223 -0.95 -25.95 -26.14
N ARG A 224 -1.31 -24.81 -25.53
CA ARG A 224 -2.03 -24.79 -24.26
C ARG A 224 -3.41 -25.43 -24.42
N ILE A 225 -3.82 -26.23 -23.43
CA ILE A 225 -5.13 -26.91 -23.39
C ILE A 225 -5.78 -26.60 -22.03
N GLY A 226 -7.05 -26.23 -22.07
CA GLY A 226 -7.92 -26.13 -20.90
C GLY A 226 -8.97 -27.25 -20.96
N VAL A 227 -9.25 -27.90 -19.84
CA VAL A 227 -10.16 -29.05 -19.78
C VAL A 227 -11.13 -28.95 -18.60
N SER A 228 -12.41 -29.24 -18.85
CA SER A 228 -13.45 -29.28 -17.82
C SER A 228 -14.41 -30.43 -18.06
N VAL A 229 -14.73 -31.17 -17.00
CA VAL A 229 -15.80 -32.18 -17.00
C VAL A 229 -17.08 -31.54 -16.49
N SER A 230 -18.24 -31.86 -17.07
CA SER A 230 -19.52 -31.35 -16.56
C SER A 230 -19.86 -31.96 -15.20
N GLY A 231 -20.29 -31.13 -14.25
CA GLY A 231 -20.79 -31.63 -12.97
C GLY A 231 -22.19 -32.26 -13.07
N ALA A 232 -22.93 -31.95 -14.14
CA ALA A 232 -24.26 -32.49 -14.39
C ALA A 232 -24.21 -33.87 -15.09
N ASP A 233 -23.15 -34.13 -15.85
CA ASP A 233 -22.91 -35.41 -16.55
C ASP A 233 -21.41 -35.68 -16.71
N GLY A 234 -20.88 -36.68 -16.00
CA GLY A 234 -19.46 -37.05 -16.01
C GLY A 234 -18.96 -37.63 -17.34
N SER A 235 -19.86 -38.10 -18.23
CA SER A 235 -19.44 -38.52 -19.57
C SER A 235 -19.16 -37.34 -20.49
N ARG A 236 -19.63 -36.14 -20.12
CA ARG A 236 -19.43 -34.92 -20.91
C ARG A 236 -18.18 -34.17 -20.51
N VAL A 237 -17.24 -34.08 -21.45
CA VAL A 237 -15.95 -33.41 -21.26
C VAL A 237 -15.74 -32.36 -22.33
N TYR A 238 -15.31 -31.17 -21.92
CA TYR A 238 -14.94 -30.07 -22.81
C TYR A 238 -13.43 -29.85 -22.80
N ALA A 239 -12.84 -29.62 -23.96
CA ALA A 239 -11.44 -29.26 -24.11
C ALA A 239 -11.30 -28.08 -25.08
N LEU A 240 -10.70 -26.99 -24.63
CA LEU A 240 -10.32 -25.87 -25.48
C LEU A 240 -8.84 -26.04 -25.83
N ILE A 241 -8.53 -26.16 -27.13
CA ILE A 241 -7.22 -26.63 -27.60
C ILE A 241 -6.58 -25.62 -28.54
N GLU A 242 -5.37 -25.18 -28.19
CA GLU A 242 -4.45 -24.49 -29.11
C GLU A 242 -3.86 -25.49 -30.11
N ALA A 243 -4.16 -25.28 -31.39
CA ALA A 243 -3.59 -25.98 -32.53
C ALA A 243 -3.87 -25.16 -33.80
N GLU A 244 -3.22 -25.47 -34.92
CA GLU A 244 -3.52 -24.87 -36.24
C GLU A 244 -5.04 -24.92 -36.52
N ASP A 245 -5.59 -26.15 -36.49
CA ASP A 245 -7.02 -26.45 -36.60
C ASP A 245 -7.72 -26.56 -35.22
N GLY A 246 -7.23 -25.82 -34.21
CA GLY A 246 -7.72 -25.86 -32.83
C GLY A 246 -9.11 -25.25 -32.63
N GLY A 247 -9.68 -25.40 -31.42
CA GLY A 247 -11.04 -24.96 -31.11
C GLY A 247 -11.56 -25.55 -29.81
N LEU A 248 -12.87 -25.46 -29.60
CA LEU A 248 -13.57 -26.12 -28.51
C LEU A 248 -14.06 -27.49 -28.97
N TYR A 249 -13.66 -28.51 -28.21
CA TYR A 249 -14.04 -29.90 -28.42
C TYR A 249 -14.91 -30.37 -27.28
N ARG A 250 -15.84 -31.27 -27.60
CA ARG A 250 -16.74 -31.93 -26.66
C ARG A 250 -16.67 -33.43 -26.84
N SER A 251 -16.63 -34.17 -25.75
CA SER A 251 -16.82 -35.62 -25.70
C SER A 251 -18.10 -35.94 -24.94
N GLU A 252 -18.79 -37.00 -25.34
CA GLU A 252 -20.00 -37.52 -24.67
C GLU A 252 -19.76 -38.91 -24.05
N ASP A 253 -18.57 -39.48 -24.20
CA ASP A 253 -18.20 -40.84 -23.76
C ASP A 253 -17.00 -40.83 -22.79
N GLY A 254 -16.82 -39.74 -22.05
CA GLY A 254 -15.76 -39.60 -21.06
C GLY A 254 -14.37 -39.48 -21.70
N GLY A 255 -14.26 -38.87 -22.87
CA GLY A 255 -13.00 -38.53 -23.53
C GLY A 255 -12.46 -39.57 -24.52
N GLU A 256 -13.22 -40.60 -24.91
CA GLU A 256 -12.78 -41.60 -25.89
C GLU A 256 -12.98 -41.12 -27.35
N LYS A 257 -14.05 -40.37 -27.61
CA LYS A 257 -14.34 -39.68 -28.88
C LYS A 257 -14.67 -38.22 -28.67
N TRP A 258 -14.25 -37.39 -29.62
CA TRP A 258 -14.36 -35.93 -29.56
C TRP A 258 -15.01 -35.36 -30.82
N GLU A 259 -15.79 -34.31 -30.63
CA GLU A 259 -16.40 -33.50 -31.69
C GLU A 259 -15.92 -32.06 -31.53
N ARG A 260 -15.46 -31.42 -32.61
CA ARG A 260 -15.16 -29.99 -32.63
C ARG A 260 -16.48 -29.22 -32.75
N VAL A 261 -17.00 -28.72 -31.63
CA VAL A 261 -18.29 -28.03 -31.57
C VAL A 261 -18.17 -26.53 -31.87
N ASN A 262 -16.97 -25.95 -31.75
CA ASN A 262 -16.74 -24.54 -32.06
C ASN A 262 -15.32 -24.26 -32.56
N GLU A 263 -15.20 -23.44 -33.60
CA GLU A 263 -13.93 -23.03 -34.20
C GLU A 263 -13.61 -21.54 -34.10
N ASP A 264 -14.49 -20.77 -33.46
CA ASP A 264 -14.40 -19.32 -33.36
C ASP A 264 -13.06 -18.89 -32.73
N ARG A 265 -12.31 -18.08 -33.49
CA ARG A 265 -10.98 -17.62 -33.09
C ARG A 265 -11.00 -16.69 -31.87
N ARG A 266 -12.13 -16.06 -31.54
CA ARG A 266 -12.27 -15.21 -30.33
C ARG A 266 -11.91 -15.95 -29.05
N PHE A 267 -12.06 -17.28 -29.02
CA PHE A 267 -11.75 -18.11 -27.86
C PHE A 267 -10.28 -18.54 -27.78
N ARG A 268 -9.49 -18.30 -28.83
CA ARG A 268 -8.10 -18.77 -28.96
C ARG A 268 -7.15 -17.74 -29.58
N GLN A 269 -7.54 -16.48 -29.65
CA GLN A 269 -6.76 -15.40 -30.29
C GLN A 269 -5.38 -15.18 -29.64
N ARG A 270 -5.27 -15.41 -28.33
CA ARG A 270 -4.00 -15.47 -27.57
C ARG A 270 -4.01 -16.72 -26.67
N ALA A 271 -4.02 -17.89 -27.30
CA ALA A 271 -4.29 -19.16 -26.62
C ALA A 271 -3.33 -19.46 -25.46
N TRP A 272 -2.04 -19.15 -25.61
CA TRP A 272 -1.05 -19.27 -24.54
C TRP A 272 -1.42 -18.48 -23.27
N TYR A 273 -2.24 -17.42 -23.36
CA TYR A 273 -2.63 -16.56 -22.25
C TYR A 273 -4.02 -16.89 -21.69
N TYR A 274 -5.00 -17.26 -22.54
CA TYR A 274 -6.42 -17.39 -22.14
C TYR A 274 -7.11 -18.74 -22.39
N THR A 275 -6.43 -19.84 -22.68
CA THR A 275 -7.12 -21.13 -22.92
C THR A 275 -7.73 -21.70 -21.63
N HIS A 276 -8.94 -21.24 -21.28
CA HIS A 276 -9.69 -21.63 -20.09
C HIS A 276 -11.15 -21.97 -20.43
N VAL A 277 -11.62 -23.12 -19.96
CA VAL A 277 -13.00 -23.59 -20.13
C VAL A 277 -13.54 -24.11 -18.80
N PHE A 278 -14.80 -23.80 -18.49
CA PHE A 278 -15.46 -24.21 -17.25
C PHE A 278 -16.88 -24.69 -17.55
N ALA A 279 -17.18 -25.94 -17.24
CA ALA A 279 -18.54 -26.47 -17.35
C ALA A 279 -19.39 -26.04 -16.14
N ASP A 280 -20.68 -25.81 -16.37
CA ASP A 280 -21.62 -25.58 -15.27
C ASP A 280 -21.78 -26.85 -14.40
N PRO A 281 -21.77 -26.74 -13.06
CA PRO A 281 -21.82 -27.90 -12.20
C PRO A 281 -23.21 -28.57 -12.13
N LYS A 282 -24.28 -27.94 -12.63
CA LYS A 282 -25.66 -28.47 -12.60
C LYS A 282 -26.35 -28.53 -13.95
N ASN A 283 -25.77 -27.97 -15.02
CA ASN A 283 -26.35 -28.02 -16.36
C ASN A 283 -25.33 -28.52 -17.39
N ALA A 284 -25.61 -29.67 -18.02
CA ALA A 284 -24.72 -30.29 -18.98
C ALA A 284 -24.50 -29.46 -20.27
N GLU A 285 -25.43 -28.57 -20.62
CA GLU A 285 -25.37 -27.73 -21.82
C GLU A 285 -24.71 -26.37 -21.56
N THR A 286 -24.53 -25.97 -20.31
CA THR A 286 -23.97 -24.66 -19.97
C THR A 286 -22.47 -24.77 -19.73
N LEU A 287 -21.71 -23.86 -20.34
CA LEU A 287 -20.28 -23.72 -20.11
C LEU A 287 -19.80 -22.29 -20.37
N TYR A 288 -18.61 -22.01 -19.88
CA TYR A 288 -17.98 -20.71 -19.91
C TYR A 288 -16.59 -20.83 -20.53
N VAL A 289 -16.22 -19.83 -21.33
CA VAL A 289 -14.88 -19.66 -21.87
C VAL A 289 -14.38 -18.29 -21.45
N LEU A 290 -13.17 -18.26 -20.89
CA LEU A 290 -12.52 -17.00 -20.52
C LEU A 290 -11.54 -16.60 -21.62
N ASN A 291 -11.60 -15.34 -22.04
CA ASN A 291 -10.64 -14.73 -22.95
C ASN A 291 -10.58 -13.23 -22.63
N THR A 292 -10.26 -12.38 -23.63
CA THR A 292 -10.42 -10.92 -23.48
C THR A 292 -11.84 -10.50 -23.06
N ARG A 293 -12.83 -11.39 -23.21
CA ARG A 293 -14.15 -11.32 -22.58
C ARG A 293 -14.53 -12.65 -21.91
N LEU A 294 -15.47 -12.59 -20.97
CA LEU A 294 -16.15 -13.74 -20.39
C LEU A 294 -17.32 -14.18 -21.28
N TYR A 295 -17.27 -15.41 -21.80
CA TYR A 295 -18.31 -15.97 -22.67
C TYR A 295 -19.09 -17.09 -21.99
N ARG A 296 -20.39 -17.17 -22.28
CA ARG A 296 -21.28 -18.26 -21.87
C ARG A 296 -22.00 -18.89 -23.06
N SER A 297 -21.99 -20.21 -23.11
CA SER A 297 -22.85 -21.04 -23.96
C SER A 297 -23.88 -21.76 -23.08
N THR A 298 -25.05 -22.03 -23.63
CA THR A 298 -26.14 -22.80 -23.01
C THR A 298 -26.67 -23.89 -23.94
N ASP A 299 -25.89 -24.24 -24.96
CA ASP A 299 -26.22 -25.22 -26.00
C ASP A 299 -25.08 -26.21 -26.24
N GLY A 300 -24.23 -26.44 -25.23
CA GLY A 300 -23.14 -27.42 -25.33
C GLY A 300 -21.93 -26.92 -26.12
N GLY A 301 -21.80 -25.61 -26.32
CA GLY A 301 -20.61 -24.96 -26.90
C GLY A 301 -20.77 -24.51 -28.35
N TYR A 302 -21.92 -24.71 -28.98
CA TYR A 302 -22.13 -24.29 -30.36
C TYR A 302 -22.26 -22.76 -30.50
N LYS A 303 -22.95 -22.09 -29.57
CA LYS A 303 -23.12 -20.64 -29.58
C LYS A 303 -22.74 -20.03 -28.25
N PHE A 304 -22.13 -18.86 -28.31
CA PHE A 304 -21.72 -18.09 -27.13
C PHE A 304 -22.27 -16.67 -27.15
N THR A 305 -22.53 -16.18 -25.94
CA THR A 305 -22.84 -14.79 -25.64
C THR A 305 -21.77 -14.24 -24.69
N ALA A 306 -21.33 -13.01 -24.92
CA ALA A 306 -20.46 -12.33 -23.97
C ALA A 306 -21.30 -11.86 -22.78
N LEU A 307 -20.83 -12.13 -21.56
CA LEU A 307 -21.41 -11.60 -20.34
C LEU A 307 -20.87 -10.18 -20.08
N PRO A 308 -21.62 -9.32 -19.37
CA PRO A 308 -21.04 -8.10 -18.83
C PRO A 308 -19.86 -8.48 -17.92
N GLY A 309 -18.74 -7.77 -18.05
CA GLY A 309 -17.56 -7.92 -17.21
C GLY A 309 -17.21 -6.58 -16.57
N SER A 310 -16.55 -6.62 -15.41
CA SER A 310 -16.00 -5.46 -14.71
C SER A 310 -14.71 -4.94 -15.35
N HIS A 311 -14.00 -5.81 -16.06
CA HIS A 311 -12.76 -5.57 -16.78
C HIS A 311 -12.66 -6.50 -18.00
N GLY A 312 -11.70 -6.26 -18.89
CA GLY A 312 -11.27 -7.24 -19.89
C GLY A 312 -10.35 -8.32 -19.29
N ASP A 313 -9.94 -9.27 -20.12
CA ASP A 313 -8.89 -10.26 -19.83
C ASP A 313 -9.18 -11.14 -18.61
N HIS A 314 -10.02 -12.15 -18.82
CA HIS A 314 -10.50 -13.05 -17.78
C HIS A 314 -9.64 -14.33 -17.71
N HIS A 315 -9.27 -14.73 -16.50
CA HIS A 315 -8.33 -15.84 -16.27
C HIS A 315 -8.83 -16.90 -15.27
N GLY A 316 -9.59 -16.48 -14.25
CA GLY A 316 -10.11 -17.37 -13.22
C GLY A 316 -11.63 -17.36 -13.16
N LEU A 317 -12.24 -18.53 -12.99
CA LEU A 317 -13.67 -18.65 -12.69
C LEU A 317 -13.88 -19.77 -11.67
N TRP A 318 -14.69 -19.48 -10.67
CA TRP A 318 -15.26 -20.48 -9.79
C TRP A 318 -16.78 -20.32 -9.79
N ILE A 319 -17.49 -21.43 -9.99
CA ILE A 319 -18.94 -21.51 -10.02
C ILE A 319 -19.35 -22.35 -8.81
N ASP A 320 -20.25 -21.84 -7.97
CA ASP A 320 -20.69 -22.57 -6.78
C ASP A 320 -21.42 -23.86 -7.20
N PRO A 321 -20.91 -25.05 -6.81
CA PRO A 321 -21.52 -26.32 -7.17
C PRO A 321 -22.92 -26.51 -6.54
N VAL A 322 -23.26 -25.75 -5.49
CA VAL A 322 -24.59 -25.78 -4.85
C VAL A 322 -25.55 -24.77 -5.49
N ASN A 323 -25.06 -23.63 -5.97
CA ASN A 323 -25.87 -22.60 -6.62
C ASN A 323 -25.10 -21.92 -7.77
N PRO A 324 -25.23 -22.39 -9.02
CA PRO A 324 -24.50 -21.86 -10.16
C PRO A 324 -24.76 -20.38 -10.48
N GLN A 325 -25.78 -19.74 -9.88
CA GLN A 325 -25.96 -18.28 -10.00
C GLN A 325 -24.85 -17.49 -9.31
N ARG A 326 -24.10 -18.13 -8.40
CA ARG A 326 -23.03 -17.54 -7.63
C ARG A 326 -21.68 -17.91 -8.20
N MET A 327 -20.91 -16.89 -8.58
CA MET A 327 -19.58 -17.08 -9.15
C MET A 327 -18.62 -16.01 -8.65
N ILE A 328 -17.33 -16.33 -8.69
CA ILE A 328 -16.26 -15.35 -8.62
C ILE A 328 -15.40 -15.46 -9.88
N ASN A 329 -15.06 -14.33 -10.46
CA ASN A 329 -14.20 -14.21 -11.62
C ASN A 329 -12.93 -13.43 -11.26
N GLY A 330 -11.77 -13.93 -11.69
CA GLY A 330 -10.49 -13.23 -11.68
C GLY A 330 -10.15 -12.76 -13.10
N ASN A 331 -9.73 -11.51 -13.21
CA ASN A 331 -9.33 -10.86 -14.45
C ASN A 331 -8.20 -9.85 -14.21
N ASP A 332 -7.75 -9.16 -15.25
CA ASP A 332 -6.61 -8.24 -15.17
C ASP A 332 -6.86 -6.98 -14.31
N GLY A 333 -8.14 -6.69 -13.98
CA GLY A 333 -8.54 -5.64 -13.05
C GLY A 333 -8.82 -6.10 -11.61
N GLY A 334 -8.61 -7.38 -11.29
CA GLY A 334 -8.83 -7.96 -9.96
C GLY A 334 -9.94 -9.00 -9.91
N ALA A 335 -10.57 -9.16 -8.76
CA ALA A 335 -11.65 -10.15 -8.57
C ALA A 335 -13.03 -9.50 -8.45
N THR A 336 -14.04 -10.16 -9.03
CA THR A 336 -15.44 -9.74 -8.92
C THR A 336 -16.38 -10.92 -8.71
N ILE A 337 -17.46 -10.68 -7.96
CA ILE A 337 -18.46 -11.68 -7.59
C ILE A 337 -19.79 -11.36 -8.26
N THR A 338 -20.50 -12.41 -8.68
CA THR A 338 -21.90 -12.35 -9.11
C THR A 338 -22.75 -13.28 -8.25
N VAL A 339 -24.00 -12.90 -8.03
CA VAL A 339 -25.02 -13.72 -7.35
C VAL A 339 -26.27 -13.95 -8.21
N ASP A 340 -26.23 -13.49 -9.48
CA ASP A 340 -27.36 -13.50 -10.42
C ASP A 340 -27.03 -14.17 -11.77
N GLY A 341 -26.00 -15.03 -11.77
CA GLY A 341 -25.57 -15.78 -12.95
C GLY A 341 -24.78 -14.96 -13.96
N GLY A 342 -24.10 -13.90 -13.50
CA GLY A 342 -23.26 -13.04 -14.32
C GLY A 342 -24.02 -11.93 -15.05
N LYS A 343 -25.21 -11.54 -14.57
CA LYS A 343 -25.92 -10.36 -15.09
C LYS A 343 -25.34 -9.07 -14.49
N SER A 344 -24.87 -9.12 -13.24
CA SER A 344 -24.14 -8.04 -12.57
C SER A 344 -22.96 -8.58 -11.75
N TRP A 345 -21.97 -7.71 -11.51
CA TRP A 345 -20.73 -8.04 -10.80
C TRP A 345 -20.37 -6.95 -9.78
N THR A 346 -19.71 -7.34 -8.69
CA THR A 346 -19.16 -6.39 -7.71
C THR A 346 -18.06 -5.50 -8.31
N ARG A 347 -17.72 -4.41 -7.62
CA ARG A 347 -16.69 -3.44 -8.05
C ARG A 347 -15.25 -3.94 -7.83
N GLN A 348 -14.29 -3.29 -8.48
CA GLN A 348 -12.84 -3.56 -8.38
C GLN A 348 -12.04 -2.39 -7.78
N ASP A 349 -12.66 -1.23 -7.61
CA ASP A 349 -12.12 -0.05 -6.92
C ASP A 349 -12.20 -0.19 -5.38
N ASN A 350 -11.97 -1.41 -4.89
CA ASN A 350 -11.87 -1.73 -3.47
C ASN A 350 -10.69 -2.67 -3.12
N GLN A 351 -9.78 -2.90 -4.07
CA GLN A 351 -8.65 -3.83 -3.94
C GLN A 351 -7.34 -3.05 -4.14
N PRO A 352 -6.44 -2.91 -3.15
CA PRO A 352 -5.17 -2.20 -3.32
C PRO A 352 -4.12 -3.16 -3.89
N THR A 353 -4.36 -3.64 -5.11
CA THR A 353 -3.49 -4.59 -5.84
C THR A 353 -2.95 -4.05 -7.16
N ALA A 354 -2.94 -2.72 -7.33
CA ALA A 354 -2.39 -2.08 -8.52
C ALA A 354 -0.92 -2.47 -8.74
N GLN A 355 -0.59 -2.81 -10.00
CA GLN A 355 0.73 -3.22 -10.45
C GLN A 355 1.45 -2.07 -11.17
N PHE A 356 2.33 -1.35 -10.46
CA PHE A 356 3.07 -0.23 -11.03
C PHE A 356 4.45 -0.65 -11.53
N TYR A 357 4.84 -0.12 -12.70
CA TYR A 357 6.16 -0.35 -13.30
C TYR A 357 7.21 0.66 -12.83
N HIS A 358 6.82 1.94 -12.73
CA HIS A 358 7.71 3.06 -12.41
C HIS A 358 7.02 4.05 -11.49
N VAL A 359 7.79 4.87 -10.79
CA VAL A 359 7.26 5.93 -9.93
C VAL A 359 8.00 7.24 -10.10
N ILE A 360 7.24 8.34 -10.16
CA ILE A 360 7.77 9.71 -10.06
C ILE A 360 6.85 10.54 -9.17
N THR A 361 7.37 11.65 -8.65
CA THR A 361 6.62 12.62 -7.87
C THR A 361 6.73 14.02 -8.46
N ASP A 362 5.70 14.85 -8.25
CA ASP A 362 5.78 16.28 -8.55
C ASP A 362 6.26 17.12 -7.35
N ASN A 363 6.24 18.45 -7.50
CA ASN A 363 6.73 19.40 -6.49
C ASN A 363 5.64 20.24 -5.81
N ARG A 364 4.34 19.96 -6.05
CA ARG A 364 3.26 20.70 -5.35
C ARG A 364 3.16 20.27 -3.89
N PHE A 365 2.39 21.01 -3.08
CA PHE A 365 2.09 20.63 -1.70
C PHE A 365 0.57 20.47 -1.48
N PRO A 366 0.11 19.30 -0.98
CA PRO A 366 0.84 18.03 -0.91
C PRO A 366 1.22 17.52 -2.32
N TYR A 367 2.38 16.88 -2.44
CA TYR A 367 2.86 16.34 -3.73
C TYR A 367 2.01 15.15 -4.17
N TYR A 368 2.04 14.83 -5.45
CA TYR A 368 1.43 13.62 -5.99
C TYR A 368 2.47 12.61 -6.43
N VAL A 369 2.07 11.34 -6.37
CA VAL A 369 2.80 10.17 -6.84
C VAL A 369 2.18 9.71 -8.14
N TYR A 370 3.00 9.38 -9.13
CA TYR A 370 2.58 9.03 -10.47
C TYR A 370 3.17 7.70 -10.91
N GLY A 371 2.40 6.90 -11.66
CA GLY A 371 2.90 5.71 -12.35
C GLY A 371 1.89 5.10 -13.31
N ALA A 372 2.39 4.31 -14.25
CA ALA A 372 1.57 3.50 -15.15
C ALA A 372 1.22 2.16 -14.48
N GLN A 373 -0.08 1.84 -14.42
CA GLN A 373 -0.56 0.57 -13.87
C GLN A 373 -0.78 -0.42 -15.01
N GLN A 374 -0.22 -1.62 -14.86
CA GLN A 374 -0.51 -2.73 -15.77
C GLN A 374 -2.02 -2.96 -15.92
N ASP A 375 -2.44 -3.21 -17.16
CA ASP A 375 -3.80 -3.55 -17.56
C ASP A 375 -4.85 -2.45 -17.24
N ASN A 376 -4.40 -1.22 -16.93
CA ASN A 376 -5.28 -0.11 -16.58
C ASN A 376 -4.69 1.24 -17.03
N SER A 377 -5.25 2.37 -16.59
CA SER A 377 -4.67 3.68 -16.92
C SER A 377 -3.43 4.00 -16.07
N THR A 378 -2.66 4.99 -16.50
CA THR A 378 -1.79 5.78 -15.61
C THR A 378 -2.59 6.38 -14.44
N VAL A 379 -1.88 6.74 -13.37
CA VAL A 379 -2.44 7.36 -12.17
C VAL A 379 -1.53 8.47 -11.69
N GLY A 380 -2.11 9.61 -11.32
CA GLY A 380 -1.53 10.55 -10.36
C GLY A 380 -2.38 10.55 -9.08
N ILE A 381 -1.78 10.26 -7.92
CA ILE A 381 -2.46 10.16 -6.60
C ILE A 381 -1.82 11.10 -5.56
N ALA A 382 -2.64 11.74 -4.74
CA ALA A 382 -2.16 12.62 -3.67
C ALA A 382 -1.37 11.83 -2.60
N SER A 383 -0.27 12.41 -2.12
CA SER A 383 0.47 11.88 -0.96
C SER A 383 -0.27 12.07 0.37
N ARG A 384 -1.21 13.02 0.42
CA ARG A 384 -2.01 13.42 1.59
C ARG A 384 -3.29 14.13 1.13
N SER A 385 -4.40 13.91 1.83
CA SER A 385 -5.68 14.59 1.59
C SER A 385 -6.12 15.44 2.79
N ASP A 386 -6.80 16.56 2.57
CA ASP A 386 -7.40 17.38 3.64
C ASP A 386 -8.54 16.64 4.38
N ARG A 387 -9.12 15.60 3.76
CA ARG A 387 -10.22 14.78 4.33
C ARG A 387 -9.78 13.74 5.36
N GLY A 388 -8.48 13.60 5.59
CA GLY A 388 -7.91 12.65 6.57
C GLY A 388 -7.66 11.24 6.06
N ALA A 389 -8.02 10.94 4.82
CA ALA A 389 -7.63 9.74 4.07
C ALA A 389 -7.69 10.01 2.57
N ILE A 390 -6.99 9.18 1.80
CA ILE A 390 -6.84 9.28 0.35
C ILE A 390 -7.89 8.39 -0.30
N GLY A 391 -8.92 8.99 -0.89
CA GLY A 391 -10.05 8.29 -1.51
C GLY A 391 -10.09 8.43 -3.03
N PRO A 392 -11.18 7.97 -3.68
CA PRO A 392 -11.36 8.05 -5.13
C PRO A 392 -11.22 9.46 -5.72
N GLY A 393 -11.56 10.50 -4.97
CA GLY A 393 -11.41 11.89 -5.39
C GLY A 393 -9.99 12.47 -5.26
N ASP A 394 -9.01 11.68 -4.82
CA ASP A 394 -7.61 12.11 -4.62
C ASP A 394 -6.65 11.54 -5.69
N TRP A 395 -7.17 10.80 -6.69
CA TRP A 395 -6.39 10.29 -7.81
C TRP A 395 -7.14 10.36 -9.15
N TYR A 396 -6.40 10.39 -10.25
CA TYR A 396 -6.92 10.58 -11.62
C TYR A 396 -5.92 10.08 -12.68
N PRO A 397 -6.35 9.74 -13.91
CA PRO A 397 -5.45 9.38 -15.01
C PRO A 397 -4.73 10.60 -15.60
N VAL A 398 -3.53 10.41 -16.16
CA VAL A 398 -2.62 11.52 -16.56
C VAL A 398 -2.11 11.43 -18.01
N GLY A 399 -2.88 10.81 -18.90
CA GLY A 399 -2.47 10.50 -20.27
C GLY A 399 -1.75 9.14 -20.37
N GLY A 400 -1.10 8.87 -21.50
CA GLY A 400 -0.39 7.61 -21.74
C GLY A 400 -1.33 6.40 -21.75
N GLY A 401 -0.84 5.26 -21.26
CA GLY A 401 -1.58 4.00 -21.20
C GLY A 401 -1.26 3.17 -19.96
N GLU A 402 -1.11 1.87 -20.14
CA GLU A 402 -0.98 0.87 -19.06
C GLU A 402 0.46 0.53 -18.67
N SER A 403 1.42 1.14 -19.35
CA SER A 403 2.84 0.81 -19.22
C SER A 403 3.70 2.06 -19.34
N GLY A 404 4.99 1.94 -18.98
CA GLY A 404 5.98 2.97 -19.21
C GLY A 404 6.15 4.03 -18.14
N TYR A 405 7.06 4.95 -18.45
CA TYR A 405 7.49 6.03 -17.57
C TYR A 405 6.52 7.21 -17.62
N ILE A 406 6.63 8.08 -16.62
CA ILE A 406 5.94 9.36 -16.56
C ILE A 406 6.96 10.44 -16.21
N ALA A 407 6.85 11.61 -16.82
CA ALA A 407 7.55 12.82 -16.40
C ALA A 407 6.55 13.95 -16.18
N VAL A 408 6.71 14.69 -15.09
CA VAL A 408 5.82 15.81 -14.75
C VAL A 408 6.61 17.11 -14.89
N ASP A 409 6.04 18.12 -15.56
CA ASP A 409 6.71 19.42 -15.68
C ASP A 409 6.88 20.04 -14.28
N PRO A 410 8.13 20.29 -13.81
CA PRO A 410 8.36 20.79 -12.46
C PRO A 410 7.87 22.22 -12.25
N ARG A 411 7.57 22.96 -13.33
CA ARG A 411 7.04 24.33 -13.30
C ARG A 411 5.52 24.36 -13.24
N ASP A 412 4.87 23.31 -13.76
CA ASP A 412 3.42 23.21 -13.86
C ASP A 412 2.94 21.75 -13.73
N PRO A 413 2.46 21.34 -12.55
CA PRO A 413 2.04 19.95 -12.30
C PRO A 413 0.80 19.52 -13.09
N ASN A 414 0.18 20.42 -13.86
CA ASN A 414 -0.92 20.08 -14.77
C ASN A 414 -0.41 19.57 -16.12
N ILE A 415 0.87 19.73 -16.45
CA ILE A 415 1.47 19.20 -17.68
C ILE A 415 2.23 17.92 -17.35
N VAL A 416 1.76 16.81 -17.92
CA VAL A 416 2.33 15.48 -17.69
C VAL A 416 2.68 14.84 -19.02
N TYR A 417 3.87 14.26 -19.10
CA TYR A 417 4.31 13.41 -20.20
C TYR A 417 4.18 11.96 -19.79
N ALA A 418 3.28 11.22 -20.42
CA ALA A 418 2.93 9.87 -19.98
C ALA A 418 3.06 8.88 -21.15
N GLY A 419 3.78 7.78 -20.88
CA GLY A 419 4.07 6.73 -21.85
C GLY A 419 3.05 5.59 -21.90
N SER A 420 3.25 4.71 -22.87
CA SER A 420 2.73 3.32 -22.96
C SER A 420 3.69 2.51 -23.84
N TYR A 421 3.34 1.25 -24.09
CA TYR A 421 4.04 0.36 -24.99
C TYR A 421 4.16 0.92 -26.42
N GLN A 422 5.10 0.36 -27.19
CA GLN A 422 5.39 0.74 -28.58
C GLN A 422 5.82 2.22 -28.77
N GLY A 423 6.44 2.81 -27.74
CA GLY A 423 6.94 4.18 -27.81
C GLY A 423 5.85 5.23 -27.79
N TYR A 424 4.62 4.84 -27.42
CA TYR A 424 3.53 5.78 -27.25
C TYR A 424 3.85 6.73 -26.10
N ILE A 425 3.77 8.03 -26.36
CA ILE A 425 3.99 9.09 -25.40
C ILE A 425 3.01 10.22 -25.69
N THR A 426 2.40 10.73 -24.63
CA THR A 426 1.46 11.85 -24.71
C THR A 426 1.91 13.02 -23.87
N ARG A 427 1.53 14.23 -24.28
CA ARG A 427 1.50 15.43 -23.45
C ARG A 427 0.07 15.66 -22.99
N PHE A 428 -0.18 15.49 -21.70
CA PHE A 428 -1.46 15.69 -21.04
C PHE A 428 -1.53 17.05 -20.35
N ASP A 429 -2.65 17.77 -20.52
CA ASP A 429 -2.99 18.96 -19.75
C ASP A 429 -4.22 18.71 -18.89
N LYS A 430 -4.02 18.65 -17.58
CA LYS A 430 -5.09 18.40 -16.60
C LYS A 430 -6.22 19.42 -16.66
N ARG A 431 -5.94 20.68 -17.03
CA ARG A 431 -6.95 21.76 -17.01
C ARG A 431 -8.03 21.54 -18.05
N THR A 432 -7.65 20.98 -19.21
CA THR A 432 -8.56 20.71 -20.33
C THR A 432 -8.95 19.24 -20.42
N GLY A 433 -8.19 18.35 -19.76
CA GLY A 433 -8.35 16.90 -19.85
C GLY A 433 -7.86 16.30 -21.16
N GLN A 434 -7.15 17.07 -22.00
CA GLN A 434 -6.66 16.61 -23.29
C GLN A 434 -5.28 15.97 -23.17
N ALA A 435 -5.09 14.85 -23.88
CA ALA A 435 -3.80 14.22 -24.13
C ALA A 435 -3.48 14.31 -25.63
N GLN A 436 -2.33 14.87 -25.98
CA GLN A 436 -1.83 14.93 -27.34
C GLN A 436 -0.74 13.88 -27.55
N ASP A 437 -0.88 13.03 -28.56
CA ASP A 437 0.17 12.13 -29.02
C ASP A 437 1.36 12.96 -29.55
N ILE A 438 2.55 12.67 -29.01
CA ILE A 438 3.81 13.33 -29.35
C ILE A 438 4.90 12.30 -29.65
N ASN A 439 4.53 11.12 -30.19
CA ASN A 439 5.47 10.05 -30.49
C ASN A 439 6.61 10.52 -31.41
N PRO A 440 7.88 10.14 -31.15
CA PRO A 440 8.98 10.42 -32.07
C PRO A 440 8.79 9.77 -33.45
N TRP A 441 8.07 8.64 -33.49
CA TRP A 441 7.80 7.88 -34.69
C TRP A 441 6.46 7.12 -34.57
N PRO A 442 5.34 7.69 -35.06
CA PRO A 442 4.01 7.11 -34.90
C PRO A 442 3.75 6.00 -35.93
N GLU A 443 4.35 4.84 -35.72
CA GLU A 443 4.19 3.61 -36.53
C GLU A 443 3.51 2.52 -35.68
N VAL A 444 2.50 1.85 -36.23
CA VAL A 444 1.87 0.68 -35.59
C VAL A 444 2.78 -0.53 -35.81
N THR A 445 3.09 -1.26 -34.74
CA THR A 445 4.09 -2.35 -34.79
C THR A 445 3.53 -3.74 -34.43
N ASP A 446 2.26 -3.82 -34.05
CA ASP A 446 1.57 -5.07 -33.71
C ASP A 446 1.80 -6.19 -34.73
N GLY A 447 2.12 -7.39 -34.23
CA GLY A 447 2.28 -8.60 -35.04
C GLY A 447 3.54 -8.62 -35.91
N SER A 448 4.44 -7.64 -35.77
CA SER A 448 5.70 -7.55 -36.52
C SER A 448 6.90 -7.77 -35.61
N GLY A 449 7.89 -8.53 -36.08
CA GLY A 449 9.17 -8.66 -35.37
C GLY A 449 9.98 -7.36 -35.45
N ALA A 450 10.74 -7.06 -34.39
CA ALA A 450 11.49 -5.81 -34.26
C ALA A 450 12.59 -5.59 -35.33
N ALA A 451 13.00 -6.64 -36.04
CA ALA A 451 14.11 -6.59 -37.00
C ALA A 451 13.91 -5.59 -38.15
N ASN A 452 12.66 -5.38 -38.55
CA ASN A 452 12.27 -4.52 -39.67
C ASN A 452 11.85 -3.12 -39.25
N LEU A 453 11.79 -2.83 -37.96
CA LEU A 453 11.37 -1.53 -37.45
C LEU A 453 12.52 -0.53 -37.57
N LYS A 454 12.17 0.71 -37.96
CA LYS A 454 13.14 1.82 -37.95
C LYS A 454 13.58 2.15 -36.53
N TYR A 455 12.63 2.23 -35.61
CA TYR A 455 12.87 2.44 -34.19
C TYR A 455 12.16 1.36 -33.39
N ARG A 456 12.90 0.72 -32.48
CA ARG A 456 12.43 -0.37 -31.63
C ARG A 456 12.12 0.22 -30.27
N PHE A 457 10.88 0.13 -29.82
CA PHE A 457 10.43 0.67 -28.53
C PHE A 457 10.00 -0.45 -27.60
N GLN A 458 10.36 -0.32 -26.32
CA GLN A 458 10.02 -1.31 -25.31
C GLN A 458 8.61 -1.06 -24.73
N TRP A 459 7.99 -2.10 -24.15
CA TRP A 459 6.81 -2.00 -23.29
C TRP A 459 6.86 -0.84 -22.26
N THR A 460 7.98 -0.66 -21.55
CA THR A 460 8.20 0.41 -20.57
C THR A 460 9.30 1.36 -21.05
N THR A 461 9.01 2.14 -22.08
CA THR A 461 10.01 3.03 -22.68
C THR A 461 10.36 4.22 -21.76
N PRO A 462 11.67 4.53 -21.52
CA PRO A 462 12.11 5.68 -20.74
C PRO A 462 11.55 7.03 -21.17
N ILE A 463 11.12 7.84 -20.19
CA ILE A 463 10.73 9.24 -20.35
C ILE A 463 11.39 10.04 -19.22
N LEU A 464 12.12 11.10 -19.57
CA LEU A 464 12.85 11.92 -18.61
C LEU A 464 12.79 13.39 -19.02
N LEU A 465 12.46 14.29 -18.08
CA LEU A 465 12.75 15.71 -18.21
C LEU A 465 14.13 16.02 -17.64
N SER A 466 14.89 16.89 -18.30
CA SER A 466 16.20 17.28 -17.81
C SER A 466 16.08 18.01 -16.45
N PRO A 467 16.88 17.63 -15.43
CA PRO A 467 16.94 18.39 -14.18
C PRO A 467 17.55 19.79 -14.34
N HIS A 468 18.21 20.06 -15.48
CA HIS A 468 18.89 21.33 -15.77
C HIS A 468 18.08 22.27 -16.67
N ASP A 469 17.17 21.73 -17.48
CA ASP A 469 16.31 22.53 -18.37
C ASP A 469 14.95 21.83 -18.57
N PRO A 470 13.86 22.33 -17.96
CA PRO A 470 12.54 21.70 -18.04
C PRO A 470 11.91 21.75 -19.44
N ASN A 471 12.53 22.37 -20.44
CA ASN A 471 12.10 22.27 -21.83
C ASN A 471 12.70 21.04 -22.55
N VAL A 472 13.75 20.44 -21.99
CA VAL A 472 14.42 19.27 -22.57
C VAL A 472 13.74 18.00 -22.09
N LEU A 473 13.12 17.29 -23.03
CA LEU A 473 12.47 16.00 -22.83
C LEU A 473 13.25 14.92 -23.59
N TYR A 474 13.50 13.80 -22.93
CA TYR A 474 14.11 12.60 -23.50
C TYR A 474 13.10 11.46 -23.61
N HIS A 475 13.21 10.69 -24.69
CA HIS A 475 12.50 9.44 -24.90
C HIS A 475 13.43 8.45 -25.62
N ALA A 476 13.22 7.15 -25.48
CA ALA A 476 14.22 6.17 -25.92
C ALA A 476 13.64 5.12 -26.87
N ALA A 477 14.47 4.64 -27.79
CA ALA A 477 14.28 3.43 -28.58
C ALA A 477 15.59 2.63 -28.46
N GLN A 478 16.08 2.03 -29.54
CA GLN A 478 17.51 1.68 -29.62
C GLN A 478 18.43 2.92 -29.68
N VAL A 479 17.85 4.10 -29.92
CA VAL A 479 18.51 5.42 -29.90
C VAL A 479 17.87 6.32 -28.85
N LEU A 480 18.60 7.32 -28.35
CA LEU A 480 18.05 8.35 -27.46
C LEU A 480 17.52 9.53 -28.29
N PHE A 481 16.25 9.87 -28.08
CA PHE A 481 15.63 11.07 -28.65
C PHE A 481 15.64 12.23 -27.66
N LYS A 482 15.76 13.44 -28.21
CA LYS A 482 15.63 14.71 -27.49
C LYS A 482 14.60 15.62 -28.16
N SER A 483 13.77 16.24 -27.35
CA SER A 483 12.88 17.34 -27.71
C SER A 483 13.22 18.57 -26.85
N THR A 484 13.06 19.78 -27.41
CA THR A 484 13.20 21.06 -26.68
C THR A 484 11.91 21.90 -26.71
N ASN A 485 10.82 21.34 -27.22
CA ASN A 485 9.55 22.04 -27.47
C ASN A 485 8.35 21.20 -27.00
N GLY A 486 8.53 20.44 -25.93
CA GLY A 486 7.46 19.66 -25.31
C GLY A 486 6.93 18.49 -26.15
N GLY A 487 7.77 17.90 -27.00
CA GLY A 487 7.45 16.71 -27.81
C GLY A 487 6.95 17.02 -29.22
N MET A 488 6.87 18.29 -29.61
CA MET A 488 6.40 18.69 -30.94
C MET A 488 7.39 18.35 -32.05
N SER A 489 8.68 18.17 -31.73
CA SER A 489 9.65 17.58 -32.63
C SER A 489 10.77 16.86 -31.86
N TRP A 490 11.33 15.82 -32.47
CA TRP A 490 12.35 14.97 -31.86
C TRP A 490 13.59 14.88 -32.73
N THR A 491 14.77 14.85 -32.09
CA THR A 491 16.06 14.60 -32.72
C THR A 491 16.70 13.39 -32.07
N ALA A 492 17.14 12.40 -32.86
CA ALA A 492 17.98 11.32 -32.35
C ALA A 492 19.38 11.89 -32.03
N ILE A 493 19.81 11.77 -30.78
CA ILE A 493 21.09 12.28 -30.26
C ILE A 493 22.07 11.16 -29.92
N SER A 494 21.82 9.94 -30.41
CA SER A 494 22.74 8.82 -30.29
C SER A 494 22.68 7.94 -31.54
N PRO A 495 23.72 7.13 -31.81
CA PRO A 495 23.58 5.95 -32.65
C PRO A 495 22.73 4.88 -31.95
N ASP A 496 22.58 3.72 -32.59
CA ASP A 496 22.09 2.51 -31.90
C ASP A 496 23.07 2.16 -30.76
N LEU A 497 22.59 2.18 -29.52
CA LEU A 497 23.40 1.95 -28.31
C LEU A 497 23.30 0.49 -27.81
N THR A 498 22.89 -0.42 -28.69
CA THR A 498 22.57 -1.81 -28.38
C THR A 498 23.45 -2.75 -29.21
N ARG A 499 23.43 -4.04 -28.89
CA ARG A 499 24.08 -5.11 -29.65
C ARG A 499 23.42 -5.32 -31.01
N ASN A 500 22.13 -4.98 -31.13
CA ASN A 500 21.36 -5.06 -32.36
C ASN A 500 21.45 -6.45 -33.03
N ASP A 501 21.32 -7.51 -32.23
CA ASP A 501 21.37 -8.89 -32.70
C ASP A 501 20.03 -9.27 -33.34
N LYS A 502 20.02 -9.35 -34.67
CA LYS A 502 18.81 -9.67 -35.44
C LYS A 502 18.19 -11.01 -35.10
N SER A 503 18.94 -11.96 -34.54
CA SER A 503 18.38 -13.23 -34.07
C SER A 503 17.45 -13.08 -32.86
N LYS A 504 17.53 -11.94 -32.14
CA LYS A 504 16.71 -11.58 -30.98
C LYS A 504 15.55 -10.63 -31.32
N GLN A 505 15.32 -10.38 -32.61
CA GLN A 505 14.34 -9.40 -33.09
C GLN A 505 13.29 -10.05 -34.02
N ALA A 506 13.18 -11.38 -33.98
CA ALA A 506 12.23 -12.14 -34.77
C ALA A 506 10.82 -12.11 -34.17
N VAL A 507 9.81 -12.47 -34.98
CA VAL A 507 8.41 -12.65 -34.56
C VAL A 507 8.33 -13.73 -33.46
N ALA A 508 7.70 -13.41 -32.35
CA ALA A 508 7.54 -14.29 -31.20
C ALA A 508 6.22 -15.08 -31.21
N GLY A 509 6.05 -16.00 -30.25
CA GLY A 509 4.87 -16.84 -30.02
C GLY A 509 5.04 -18.33 -30.38
N GLY A 510 6.04 -18.68 -31.19
CA GLY A 510 6.33 -20.07 -31.56
C GLY A 510 5.57 -20.57 -32.79
N PRO A 511 5.36 -21.89 -32.92
CA PRO A 511 4.90 -22.50 -34.17
C PRO A 511 3.39 -22.40 -34.42
N ILE A 512 2.55 -22.19 -33.40
CA ILE A 512 1.08 -22.23 -33.52
C ILE A 512 0.48 -20.82 -33.52
N THR A 513 0.61 -20.09 -32.41
CA THR A 513 0.04 -18.74 -32.24
C THR A 513 1.17 -17.73 -32.07
N LYS A 514 1.11 -16.61 -32.79
CA LYS A 514 2.12 -15.52 -32.68
C LYS A 514 1.79 -14.56 -31.55
N GLU A 515 2.80 -13.86 -31.05
CA GLU A 515 2.67 -12.83 -30.01
C GLU A 515 3.76 -11.78 -30.20
N ASP A 516 3.40 -10.61 -30.72
CA ASP A 516 4.28 -9.45 -30.83
C ASP A 516 3.47 -8.20 -30.51
N THR A 517 3.49 -7.79 -29.25
CA THR A 517 2.81 -6.59 -28.74
C THR A 517 3.81 -5.50 -28.32
N GLY A 518 5.11 -5.74 -28.49
CA GLY A 518 6.20 -4.86 -28.06
C GLY A 518 6.82 -5.24 -26.71
N VAL A 519 6.26 -6.21 -25.97
CA VAL A 519 6.90 -6.76 -24.76
C VAL A 519 8.16 -7.56 -25.09
N GLU A 520 8.11 -8.27 -26.21
CA GLU A 520 9.17 -9.13 -26.73
C GLU A 520 10.25 -8.36 -27.51
N TYR A 521 10.07 -7.05 -27.72
CA TYR A 521 11.07 -6.23 -28.40
C TYR A 521 12.29 -6.06 -27.53
N TYR A 522 13.44 -6.35 -28.14
CA TYR A 522 14.73 -6.44 -27.49
C TYR A 522 15.79 -5.70 -28.29
N ASP A 523 16.98 -5.51 -27.70
CA ASP A 523 18.01 -4.59 -28.18
C ASP A 523 17.46 -3.15 -28.22
N VAL A 524 17.05 -2.64 -27.06
CA VAL A 524 16.56 -1.26 -26.87
C VAL A 524 17.18 -0.63 -25.62
N ILE A 525 17.22 0.70 -25.58
CA ILE A 525 17.60 1.43 -24.38
C ILE A 525 16.44 1.31 -23.38
N PHE A 526 16.71 0.64 -22.26
CA PHE A 526 15.74 0.34 -21.21
C PHE A 526 15.81 1.31 -20.03
N ALA A 527 16.97 1.93 -19.80
CA ALA A 527 17.19 2.89 -18.71
C ALA A 527 17.94 4.13 -19.22
N VAL A 528 17.50 5.32 -18.78
CA VAL A 528 18.15 6.60 -19.08
C VAL A 528 18.25 7.43 -17.79
N ALA A 529 19.41 8.02 -17.53
CA ALA A 529 19.61 8.94 -16.42
C ALA A 529 20.51 10.12 -16.84
N GLU A 530 20.00 11.36 -16.73
CA GLU A 530 20.84 12.55 -16.78
C GLU A 530 21.32 12.88 -15.36
N SER A 531 22.60 13.23 -15.21
CA SER A 531 23.16 13.59 -13.91
C SER A 531 22.48 14.85 -13.37
N PRO A 532 21.96 14.85 -12.13
CA PRO A 532 21.38 16.04 -11.52
C PRO A 532 22.44 17.10 -11.15
N VAL A 533 23.73 16.75 -11.08
CA VAL A 533 24.81 17.65 -10.65
C VAL A 533 25.73 18.10 -11.79
N GLN A 534 25.66 17.46 -12.96
CA GLN A 534 26.40 17.91 -14.14
C GLN A 534 25.51 17.88 -15.38
N LYS A 535 25.26 19.06 -15.95
CA LYS A 535 24.52 19.22 -17.19
C LYS A 535 25.17 18.46 -18.35
N ASP A 536 24.34 17.90 -19.24
CA ASP A 536 24.74 17.23 -20.48
C ASP A 536 25.49 15.89 -20.29
N LEU A 537 25.55 15.39 -19.04
CA LEU A 537 26.06 14.07 -18.67
C LEU A 537 24.90 13.06 -18.60
N ILE A 538 24.84 12.13 -19.56
CA ILE A 538 23.72 11.20 -19.71
C ILE A 538 24.22 9.76 -19.78
N TRP A 539 23.62 8.91 -18.97
CA TRP A 539 23.81 7.46 -18.97
C TRP A 539 22.64 6.79 -19.69
N ALA A 540 22.94 5.77 -20.51
CA ALA A 540 21.96 4.92 -21.16
C ALA A 540 22.31 3.45 -20.90
N GLY A 541 21.33 2.66 -20.45
CA GLY A 541 21.43 1.22 -20.24
C GLY A 541 20.46 0.48 -21.15
N ALA A 542 20.92 -0.57 -21.81
CA ALA A 542 20.13 -1.39 -22.72
C ALA A 542 19.65 -2.70 -22.08
N ASP A 543 18.59 -3.29 -22.61
CA ASP A 543 18.08 -4.59 -22.15
C ASP A 543 18.94 -5.80 -22.55
N ASP A 544 19.97 -5.56 -23.37
CA ASP A 544 21.01 -6.52 -23.81
C ASP A 544 22.33 -6.44 -23.02
N GLY A 545 22.37 -5.55 -22.03
CA GLY A 545 23.42 -5.44 -21.02
C GLY A 545 24.43 -4.33 -21.26
N LEU A 546 24.31 -3.57 -22.35
CA LEU A 546 25.23 -2.47 -22.62
C LEU A 546 24.90 -1.22 -21.77
N ILE A 547 25.95 -0.55 -21.30
CA ILE A 547 25.89 0.77 -20.65
C ILE A 547 26.76 1.75 -21.45
N HIS A 548 26.17 2.88 -21.83
CA HIS A 548 26.81 3.95 -22.56
C HIS A 548 26.74 5.27 -21.81
N LEU A 549 27.77 6.11 -22.00
CA LEU A 549 27.89 7.43 -21.39
C LEU A 549 28.16 8.49 -22.46
N THR A 550 27.45 9.61 -22.40
CA THR A 550 27.80 10.86 -23.06
C THR A 550 28.04 11.96 -22.03
N ARG A 551 28.98 12.85 -22.30
CA ARG A 551 29.31 14.00 -21.44
C ARG A 551 29.15 15.34 -22.17
N ASP A 552 28.58 15.31 -23.38
CA ASP A 552 28.53 16.42 -24.32
C ASP A 552 27.16 16.52 -25.04
N ALA A 553 26.09 16.14 -24.32
CA ALA A 553 24.70 16.18 -24.78
C ALA A 553 24.41 15.26 -25.98
N GLY A 554 25.09 14.11 -26.05
CA GLY A 554 24.89 13.10 -27.06
C GLY A 554 25.74 13.26 -28.33
N LYS A 555 26.67 14.22 -28.37
CA LYS A 555 27.57 14.36 -29.55
C LYS A 555 28.53 13.17 -29.65
N THR A 556 29.02 12.69 -28.51
CA THR A 556 29.86 11.49 -28.42
C THR A 556 29.34 10.54 -27.35
N TRP A 557 29.40 9.24 -27.63
CA TRP A 557 28.97 8.16 -26.73
C TRP A 557 30.09 7.16 -26.55
N THR A 558 30.37 6.79 -25.29
CA THR A 558 31.38 5.79 -24.93
C THR A 558 30.70 4.58 -24.32
N ASN A 559 31.01 3.37 -24.79
CA ASN A 559 30.60 2.14 -24.11
C ASN A 559 31.43 1.98 -22.84
N VAL A 560 30.75 1.96 -21.69
CA VAL A 560 31.33 1.87 -20.34
C VAL A 560 30.84 0.62 -19.61
N THR A 561 30.39 -0.39 -20.36
CA THR A 561 29.85 -1.64 -19.82
C THR A 561 30.92 -2.39 -19.03
N PRO A 562 30.67 -2.77 -17.76
CA PRO A 562 31.59 -3.63 -17.01
C PRO A 562 31.66 -5.03 -17.61
N LYS A 563 32.86 -5.62 -17.63
CA LYS A 563 33.11 -6.93 -18.26
C LYS A 563 32.48 -8.08 -17.46
N GLU A 564 32.20 -7.85 -16.20
CA GLU A 564 31.62 -8.79 -15.25
C GLU A 564 30.10 -8.93 -15.42
N ILE A 565 29.43 -7.97 -16.09
CA ILE A 565 28.03 -8.13 -16.47
C ILE A 565 27.97 -9.21 -17.56
N PRO A 566 27.30 -10.36 -17.29
CA PRO A 566 27.17 -11.37 -18.32
C PRO A 566 26.28 -10.87 -19.46
N GLU A 567 26.50 -11.37 -20.67
CA GLU A 567 25.74 -10.94 -21.84
C GLU A 567 24.23 -11.18 -21.65
N TRP A 568 23.43 -10.37 -22.34
CA TRP A 568 21.97 -10.41 -22.33
C TRP A 568 21.33 -10.06 -20.98
N SER A 569 22.08 -9.41 -20.09
CA SER A 569 21.51 -8.87 -18.85
C SER A 569 20.65 -7.65 -19.15
N MET A 570 19.50 -7.50 -18.49
CA MET A 570 18.74 -6.27 -18.60
C MET A 570 19.30 -5.22 -17.64
N ILE A 571 19.74 -4.06 -18.14
CA ILE A 571 20.00 -2.90 -17.28
C ILE A 571 18.64 -2.30 -16.89
N SER A 572 18.09 -2.75 -15.77
CA SER A 572 16.71 -2.40 -15.37
C SER A 572 16.58 -0.92 -15.00
N LEU A 573 17.64 -0.33 -14.42
CA LEU A 573 17.64 1.05 -13.94
C LEU A 573 19.07 1.54 -13.72
N ILE A 574 19.31 2.82 -14.06
CA ILE A 574 20.53 3.55 -13.72
C ILE A 574 20.15 4.73 -12.82
N ASP A 575 20.94 4.94 -11.76
CA ASP A 575 20.86 6.10 -10.89
C ASP A 575 22.15 6.91 -11.00
N ALA A 576 22.05 8.10 -11.59
CA ALA A 576 23.15 9.05 -11.63
C ALA A 576 23.21 9.79 -10.29
N SER A 577 24.36 9.76 -9.62
CA SER A 577 24.46 10.23 -8.24
C SER A 577 23.99 11.70 -8.10
N PRO A 578 23.13 12.00 -7.10
CA PRO A 578 22.78 13.36 -6.73
C PRO A 578 23.91 14.13 -6.03
N ASN A 579 25.03 13.46 -5.72
CA ASN A 579 26.13 14.02 -4.93
C ASN A 579 27.45 14.13 -5.71
N ASP A 580 27.62 13.40 -6.82
CA ASP A 580 28.91 13.29 -7.50
C ASP A 580 28.76 12.96 -8.99
N PRO A 581 29.20 13.81 -9.92
CA PRO A 581 29.03 13.56 -11.36
C PRO A 581 29.78 12.33 -11.87
N ALA A 582 30.82 11.84 -11.19
CA ALA A 582 31.56 10.66 -11.61
C ALA A 582 30.89 9.33 -11.18
N THR A 583 29.89 9.41 -10.29
CA THR A 583 29.28 8.25 -9.64
C THR A 583 27.92 7.90 -10.25
N ALA A 584 27.71 6.61 -10.49
CA ALA A 584 26.43 6.05 -10.89
C ALA A 584 26.27 4.62 -10.37
N TYR A 585 25.01 4.20 -10.19
CA TYR A 585 24.62 2.85 -9.78
C TYR A 585 23.74 2.23 -10.85
N ALA A 586 23.92 0.94 -11.12
CA ALA A 586 23.12 0.19 -12.09
C ALA A 586 22.51 -1.04 -11.41
N ALA A 587 21.19 -1.14 -11.44
CA ALA A 587 20.47 -2.38 -11.15
C ALA A 587 20.45 -3.23 -12.43
N VAL A 588 20.72 -4.53 -12.27
CA VAL A 588 20.83 -5.47 -13.39
C VAL A 588 19.97 -6.68 -13.09
N ASP A 589 19.09 -7.01 -14.04
CA ASP A 589 18.12 -8.09 -13.92
C ASP A 589 18.40 -9.18 -14.96
N ARG A 590 18.43 -10.43 -14.49
CA ARG A 590 18.67 -11.64 -15.30
C ARG A 590 17.63 -12.73 -15.06
N HIS A 591 16.52 -12.46 -14.36
CA HIS A 591 15.54 -13.50 -14.06
C HIS A 591 14.92 -14.11 -15.32
N LYS A 592 14.81 -13.32 -16.40
CA LYS A 592 14.33 -13.77 -17.72
C LYS A 592 15.30 -14.73 -18.44
N LEU A 593 16.46 -15.00 -17.85
CA LEU A 593 17.45 -16.01 -18.26
C LEU A 593 17.63 -17.10 -17.19
N ASP A 594 16.64 -17.26 -16.30
CA ASP A 594 16.63 -18.21 -15.19
C ASP A 594 17.76 -17.98 -14.15
N ASP A 595 18.24 -16.74 -14.03
CA ASP A 595 19.22 -16.31 -13.03
C ASP A 595 18.62 -15.30 -12.06
N PHE A 596 18.31 -15.75 -10.84
CA PHE A 596 17.62 -14.97 -9.80
C PHE A 596 18.57 -14.24 -8.84
N ARG A 597 19.87 -14.23 -9.12
CA ARG A 597 20.86 -13.60 -8.24
C ARG A 597 20.73 -12.07 -8.27
N PRO A 598 21.03 -11.38 -7.16
CA PRO A 598 21.12 -9.94 -7.15
C PRO A 598 22.34 -9.45 -7.93
N TYR A 599 22.15 -8.37 -8.69
CA TYR A 599 23.22 -7.64 -9.35
C TYR A 599 22.99 -6.13 -9.22
N ILE A 600 23.92 -5.48 -8.53
CA ILE A 600 24.03 -4.03 -8.44
C ILE A 600 25.49 -3.69 -8.69
N TYR A 601 25.74 -2.76 -9.60
CA TYR A 601 27.07 -2.26 -9.92
C TYR A 601 27.17 -0.78 -9.61
N LYS A 602 28.34 -0.35 -9.12
CA LYS A 602 28.67 1.04 -8.86
C LYS A 602 29.93 1.45 -9.61
N THR A 603 29.91 2.63 -10.21
CA THR A 603 31.10 3.36 -10.71
C THR A 603 31.32 4.63 -9.89
N SER A 604 32.57 5.09 -9.80
CA SER A 604 32.92 6.43 -9.28
C SER A 604 33.92 7.17 -10.19
N ASP A 605 34.08 6.74 -11.45
CA ASP A 605 35.08 7.27 -12.37
C ASP A 605 34.56 7.46 -13.81
N PHE A 606 33.26 7.78 -13.94
CA PHE A 606 32.57 7.89 -15.23
C PHE A 606 32.51 6.56 -16.01
N GLY A 607 32.42 5.43 -15.30
CA GLY A 607 32.18 4.10 -15.86
C GLY A 607 33.45 3.41 -16.39
N LYS A 608 34.63 3.94 -16.08
CA LYS A 608 35.90 3.28 -16.46
C LYS A 608 36.11 2.00 -15.66
N SER A 609 35.63 1.98 -14.41
CA SER A 609 35.59 0.78 -13.57
C SER A 609 34.27 0.67 -12.81
N TRP A 610 33.85 -0.56 -12.55
CA TRP A 610 32.65 -0.86 -11.77
C TRP A 610 32.94 -1.88 -10.68
N THR A 611 32.22 -1.77 -9.57
CA THR A 611 32.28 -2.72 -8.45
C THR A 611 30.90 -3.31 -8.22
N LYS A 612 30.81 -4.64 -8.11
CA LYS A 612 29.57 -5.31 -7.71
C LYS A 612 29.33 -5.10 -6.21
N ILE A 613 28.17 -4.56 -5.85
CA ILE A 613 27.82 -4.13 -4.49
C ILE A 613 26.54 -4.81 -4.00
N THR A 614 26.58 -6.14 -3.83
CA THR A 614 25.39 -6.95 -3.46
C THR A 614 25.54 -7.66 -2.11
N GLY A 615 26.55 -7.32 -1.31
CA GLY A 615 26.79 -7.97 -0.03
C GLY A 615 25.57 -7.86 0.90
N GLY A 616 25.11 -8.97 1.47
CA GLY A 616 23.95 -8.99 2.38
C GLY A 616 22.58 -9.16 1.70
N LEU A 617 22.47 -9.05 0.36
CA LEU A 617 21.26 -9.41 -0.36
C LEU A 617 21.11 -10.94 -0.47
N PRO A 618 19.89 -11.52 -0.39
CA PRO A 618 19.69 -12.95 -0.61
C PRO A 618 19.99 -13.38 -2.05
N GLU A 619 20.52 -14.60 -2.22
CA GLU A 619 20.92 -15.16 -3.53
C GLU A 619 19.74 -15.36 -4.53
N ARG A 620 18.49 -15.40 -4.07
CA ARG A 620 17.30 -15.61 -4.92
C ARG A 620 16.40 -14.38 -4.94
N THR A 621 17.02 -13.20 -5.02
CA THR A 621 16.35 -11.91 -4.98
C THR A 621 17.00 -11.01 -6.02
N TYR A 622 16.44 -10.98 -7.23
CA TYR A 622 16.89 -10.04 -8.26
C TYR A 622 16.42 -8.62 -7.95
N VAL A 623 17.14 -7.66 -8.52
CA VAL A 623 17.01 -6.23 -8.20
C VAL A 623 16.37 -5.52 -9.37
N HIS A 624 15.32 -4.75 -9.09
CA HIS A 624 14.64 -3.92 -10.07
C HIS A 624 15.21 -2.50 -10.07
N ALA A 625 15.43 -1.95 -8.88
CA ALA A 625 15.82 -0.55 -8.69
C ALA A 625 16.90 -0.37 -7.62
N VAL A 626 17.76 0.62 -7.82
CA VAL A 626 18.73 1.11 -6.84
C VAL A 626 18.73 2.64 -6.88
N ARG A 627 18.65 3.32 -5.73
CA ARG A 627 18.74 4.79 -5.64
C ARG A 627 19.65 5.23 -4.51
N GLU A 628 20.41 6.29 -4.74
CA GLU A 628 21.14 7.02 -3.71
C GLU A 628 20.26 8.08 -3.05
N ASP A 629 20.38 8.23 -1.72
CA ASP A 629 19.74 9.31 -1.00
C ASP A 629 20.37 10.68 -1.37
N PRO A 630 19.56 11.68 -1.78
CA PRO A 630 20.07 12.99 -2.20
C PRO A 630 20.58 13.86 -1.05
N LYS A 631 20.36 13.49 0.22
CA LYS A 631 20.81 14.26 1.40
C LYS A 631 21.94 13.57 2.16
N ARG A 632 22.17 12.26 1.95
CA ARG A 632 23.27 11.49 2.55
C ARG A 632 23.98 10.63 1.51
N LYS A 633 25.18 11.07 1.11
CA LYS A 633 26.09 10.28 0.27
C LYS A 633 26.32 8.88 0.86
N GLY A 634 26.21 7.85 0.03
CA GLY A 634 26.43 6.45 0.41
C GLY A 634 25.29 5.76 1.16
N LEU A 635 24.17 6.46 1.42
CA LEU A 635 22.92 5.82 1.84
C LEU A 635 22.15 5.41 0.58
N LEU A 636 21.95 4.10 0.40
CA LEU A 636 21.31 3.54 -0.79
C LEU A 636 20.05 2.75 -0.43
N TYR A 637 19.09 2.73 -1.34
CA TYR A 637 17.86 1.92 -1.27
C TYR A 637 17.78 1.01 -2.49
N ALA A 638 17.36 -0.24 -2.30
CA ALA A 638 17.18 -1.20 -3.37
C ALA A 638 15.78 -1.81 -3.35
N GLY A 639 15.07 -1.69 -4.47
CA GLY A 639 13.81 -2.36 -4.75
C GLY A 639 14.08 -3.71 -5.41
N THR A 640 13.52 -4.78 -4.85
CA THR A 640 13.79 -6.16 -5.26
C THR A 640 12.49 -6.93 -5.47
N GLU A 641 12.58 -8.15 -5.99
CA GLU A 641 11.41 -9.00 -6.23
C GLU A 641 10.59 -9.34 -4.98
N ILE A 642 11.21 -9.34 -3.79
CA ILE A 642 10.55 -9.75 -2.54
C ILE A 642 10.37 -8.59 -1.54
N GLY A 643 10.85 -7.39 -1.87
CA GLY A 643 10.75 -6.26 -0.96
C GLY A 643 11.87 -5.23 -1.11
N ILE A 644 12.14 -4.49 -0.04
CA ILE A 644 13.06 -3.35 -0.04
C ILE A 644 14.23 -3.51 0.93
N PHE A 645 15.41 -3.08 0.50
CA PHE A 645 16.65 -3.10 1.26
C PHE A 645 17.28 -1.72 1.35
N VAL A 646 18.11 -1.52 2.38
CA VAL A 646 18.90 -0.30 2.61
C VAL A 646 20.36 -0.66 2.86
N SER A 647 21.26 0.19 2.40
CA SER A 647 22.70 0.13 2.67
C SER A 647 23.17 1.46 3.23
N PHE A 648 23.95 1.43 4.31
CA PHE A 648 24.50 2.63 4.98
C PHE A 648 25.98 2.88 4.65
N ASP A 649 26.60 1.99 3.89
CA ASP A 649 28.02 1.94 3.58
C ASP A 649 28.26 1.84 2.07
N ASP A 650 27.43 2.52 1.29
CA ASP A 650 27.63 2.73 -0.15
C ASP A 650 27.64 1.41 -0.97
N GLY A 651 26.81 0.47 -0.53
CA GLY A 651 26.58 -0.82 -1.16
C GLY A 651 27.44 -1.96 -0.61
N GLY A 652 28.26 -1.70 0.40
CA GLY A 652 29.08 -2.72 1.06
C GLY A 652 28.23 -3.82 1.73
N ARG A 653 27.16 -3.42 2.44
CA ARG A 653 26.22 -4.32 3.10
C ARG A 653 24.78 -3.81 3.04
N TRP A 654 23.93 -4.64 2.47
CA TRP A 654 22.48 -4.45 2.44
C TRP A 654 21.78 -5.15 3.61
N GLN A 655 20.72 -4.53 4.10
CA GLN A 655 19.84 -5.05 5.15
C GLN A 655 18.37 -4.74 4.82
N PRO A 656 17.40 -5.55 5.28
CA PRO A 656 16.00 -5.35 4.96
C PRO A 656 15.46 -4.04 5.57
N LEU A 657 14.66 -3.30 4.79
CA LEU A 657 13.85 -2.15 5.23
C LEU A 657 12.35 -2.49 5.18
N GLN A 658 12.01 -3.77 5.30
CA GLN A 658 10.65 -4.29 5.08
C GLN A 658 9.61 -3.70 6.04
N LEU A 659 9.91 -3.62 7.34
CA LEU A 659 8.99 -3.15 8.38
C LEU A 659 7.59 -3.81 8.24
N ASN A 660 6.54 -3.04 7.94
CA ASN A 660 5.18 -3.52 7.69
C ASN A 660 4.76 -3.52 6.21
N LEU A 661 5.68 -3.28 5.28
CA LEU A 661 5.43 -3.43 3.85
C LEU A 661 5.16 -4.93 3.58
N PRO A 662 4.12 -5.30 2.81
CA PRO A 662 3.90 -6.70 2.43
C PRO A 662 5.05 -7.19 1.52
N THR A 663 5.30 -8.51 1.52
CA THR A 663 6.15 -9.12 0.49
C THR A 663 5.56 -8.81 -0.88
N ALA A 664 6.29 -8.08 -1.72
CA ALA A 664 5.88 -7.72 -3.07
C ALA A 664 7.08 -7.25 -3.89
N PRO A 665 7.05 -7.39 -5.23
CA PRO A 665 8.05 -6.79 -6.10
C PRO A 665 8.01 -5.27 -6.00
N ILE A 666 9.18 -4.66 -5.80
CA ILE A 666 9.36 -3.20 -5.77
C ILE A 666 10.07 -2.81 -7.06
N HIS A 667 9.30 -2.45 -8.08
CA HIS A 667 9.85 -2.18 -9.42
C HIS A 667 10.60 -0.84 -9.51
N ASP A 668 10.19 0.16 -8.72
CA ASP A 668 10.85 1.47 -8.71
C ASP A 668 10.59 2.21 -7.39
N LEU A 669 11.45 3.19 -7.11
CA LEU A 669 11.39 4.00 -5.90
C LEU A 669 11.98 5.40 -6.12
N VAL A 670 11.45 6.38 -5.39
CA VAL A 670 11.90 7.79 -5.42
C VAL A 670 12.00 8.31 -4.00
N VAL A 671 13.10 9.01 -3.71
CA VAL A 671 13.25 9.81 -2.50
C VAL A 671 12.68 11.20 -2.76
N LYS A 672 11.55 11.54 -2.15
CA LYS A 672 10.93 12.87 -2.25
C LYS A 672 11.07 13.61 -0.92
N ASP A 673 11.92 14.62 -0.89
CA ASP A 673 12.26 15.39 0.31
C ASP A 673 12.77 14.49 1.47
N ASP A 674 11.88 14.17 2.42
CA ASP A 674 12.13 13.31 3.57
C ASP A 674 11.31 12.01 3.51
N ASP A 675 10.62 11.72 2.41
CA ASP A 675 9.84 10.51 2.21
C ASP A 675 10.51 9.56 1.21
N LEU A 676 10.34 8.26 1.42
CA LEU A 676 10.65 7.23 0.42
C LEU A 676 9.36 6.68 -0.15
N VAL A 677 9.13 6.92 -1.44
CA VAL A 677 7.96 6.46 -2.19
C VAL A 677 8.35 5.21 -2.99
N VAL A 678 7.52 4.17 -2.95
CA VAL A 678 7.77 2.92 -3.68
C VAL A 678 6.58 2.54 -4.57
N ALA A 679 6.88 2.15 -5.81
CA ALA A 679 5.95 1.46 -6.70
C ALA A 679 6.06 -0.04 -6.44
N THR A 680 5.01 -0.62 -5.86
CA THR A 680 4.88 -2.07 -5.82
C THR A 680 4.21 -2.56 -7.09
N HIS A 681 4.59 -3.74 -7.54
CA HIS A 681 3.91 -4.42 -8.64
C HIS A 681 2.89 -5.42 -8.08
N GLY A 682 1.78 -4.92 -7.52
CA GLY A 682 0.69 -5.77 -7.00
C GLY A 682 0.13 -5.39 -5.63
N ARG A 683 0.63 -4.33 -4.99
CA ARG A 683 0.15 -3.81 -3.69
C ARG A 683 -0.03 -2.28 -3.66
N SER A 684 -0.20 -1.65 -4.83
CA SER A 684 -0.34 -0.19 -5.00
C SER A 684 0.90 0.62 -4.53
N PHE A 685 0.79 1.95 -4.38
CA PHE A 685 1.90 2.78 -3.87
C PHE A 685 1.99 2.76 -2.35
N TRP A 686 3.22 2.83 -1.84
CA TRP A 686 3.50 2.98 -0.42
C TRP A 686 4.50 4.10 -0.16
N ILE A 687 4.39 4.72 1.01
CA ILE A 687 5.31 5.77 1.46
C ILE A 687 5.84 5.42 2.85
N LEU A 688 7.16 5.47 3.01
CA LEU A 688 7.83 5.51 4.31
C LEU A 688 8.06 6.98 4.68
N ASP A 689 7.19 7.51 5.53
CA ASP A 689 7.29 8.91 5.92
C ASP A 689 8.51 9.14 6.83
N ASN A 690 9.24 10.22 6.56
CA ASN A 690 10.38 10.70 7.35
C ASN A 690 11.58 9.75 7.43
N LEU A 691 12.54 9.92 6.51
CA LEU A 691 13.83 9.26 6.42
C LEU A 691 14.91 9.86 7.34
N THR A 692 14.62 10.92 8.09
CA THR A 692 15.65 11.56 8.93
C THR A 692 16.33 10.61 9.91
N PRO A 693 15.69 9.57 10.50
CA PRO A 693 16.40 8.60 11.32
C PRO A 693 17.45 7.83 10.51
N LEU A 694 17.11 7.36 9.31
CA LEU A 694 18.04 6.61 8.45
C LEU A 694 19.24 7.46 8.02
N ARG A 695 19.04 8.76 7.78
CA ARG A 695 20.13 9.68 7.43
C ARG A 695 21.06 9.99 8.61
N GLN A 696 20.58 9.83 9.83
CA GLN A 696 21.36 10.11 11.03
C GLN A 696 22.03 8.86 11.63
N LEU A 697 21.59 7.65 11.27
CA LEU A 697 22.24 6.40 11.71
C LEU A 697 23.71 6.35 11.29
N ASP A 698 24.63 6.50 12.24
CA ASP A 698 26.07 6.38 12.03
C ASP A 698 26.72 5.41 13.02
N ALA A 699 27.98 5.04 12.78
CA ALA A 699 28.73 4.12 13.66
C ALA A 699 28.92 4.67 15.09
N LYS A 700 28.67 5.96 15.35
CA LYS A 700 28.76 6.53 16.70
C LYS A 700 27.53 6.21 17.56
N MET A 701 26.47 5.65 16.95
CA MET A 701 25.30 5.14 17.67
C MET A 701 25.50 3.73 18.25
N ASP A 702 26.57 3.03 17.87
CA ASP A 702 26.88 1.70 18.41
C ASP A 702 27.08 1.77 19.93
N GLY A 703 26.16 1.15 20.67
CA GLY A 703 26.19 1.07 22.13
C GLY A 703 25.45 2.20 22.86
N ALA A 704 24.80 3.15 22.17
CA ALA A 704 24.00 4.18 22.82
C ALA A 704 22.75 3.59 23.52
N GLU A 705 22.58 3.86 24.81
CA GLU A 705 21.37 3.45 25.56
C GLU A 705 20.11 4.21 25.12
N VAL A 706 20.27 5.47 24.70
CA VAL A 706 19.20 6.34 24.20
C VAL A 706 19.76 7.30 23.14
N HIS A 707 18.98 7.59 22.11
CA HIS A 707 19.29 8.61 21.12
C HIS A 707 18.03 9.38 20.69
N LEU A 708 18.13 10.71 20.54
CA LEU A 708 17.07 11.57 20.01
C LEU A 708 17.51 12.04 18.63
N TYR A 709 16.75 11.68 17.59
CA TYR A 709 17.04 12.11 16.23
C TYR A 709 16.57 13.54 16.02
N SER A 710 17.30 14.31 15.20
CA SER A 710 16.83 15.61 14.74
C SER A 710 15.55 15.42 13.91
N PRO A 711 14.41 16.01 14.33
CA PRO A 711 13.17 15.95 13.57
C PRO A 711 13.28 16.59 12.18
N GLN A 712 12.46 16.12 11.25
CA GLN A 712 12.21 16.85 10.00
C GLN A 712 11.44 18.15 10.28
N VAL A 713 11.40 19.04 9.29
CA VAL A 713 10.53 20.23 9.34
C VAL A 713 9.08 19.78 9.38
N ALA A 714 8.31 20.28 10.36
CA ALA A 714 6.89 20.01 10.48
C ALA A 714 6.07 21.08 9.75
N THR A 715 4.97 20.70 9.12
CA THR A 715 4.01 21.64 8.55
C THR A 715 2.80 21.79 9.46
N ARG A 716 2.42 23.02 9.76
CA ARG A 716 1.15 23.38 10.39
C ARG A 716 0.01 23.13 9.40
N PHE A 717 -0.42 21.87 9.33
CA PHE A 717 -1.42 21.38 8.38
C PHE A 717 -2.74 21.08 9.07
N ARG A 718 -3.85 21.51 8.45
CA ARG A 718 -5.21 21.47 9.04
C ARG A 718 -6.11 20.34 8.53
N GLY A 719 -5.57 19.32 7.86
CA GLY A 719 -6.39 18.20 7.40
C GLY A 719 -6.84 17.27 8.53
N GLY A 720 -7.99 16.63 8.31
CA GLY A 720 -8.65 15.80 9.30
C GLY A 720 -7.92 14.50 9.63
N LYS A 721 -8.41 13.78 10.64
CA LYS A 721 -8.17 12.34 10.84
C LYS A 721 -9.48 11.62 10.51
N THR A 722 -9.44 10.60 9.65
CA THR A 722 -10.63 9.75 9.48
C THR A 722 -10.67 8.71 10.59
N ASN A 723 -11.83 8.56 11.22
CA ASN A 723 -12.11 7.45 12.14
C ASN A 723 -12.78 6.27 11.41
N ILE A 724 -12.97 6.38 10.09
CA ILE A 724 -13.64 5.36 9.29
C ILE A 724 -12.67 4.20 9.05
N ARG A 725 -12.86 3.13 9.82
CA ARG A 725 -12.20 1.85 9.65
C ARG A 725 -12.90 1.03 8.55
N ASN A 726 -12.19 0.07 7.96
CA ASN A 726 -12.75 -0.92 7.02
C ASN A 726 -13.33 -0.35 5.71
N ARG A 727 -12.79 0.77 5.19
CA ARG A 727 -13.07 1.24 3.83
C ARG A 727 -11.82 1.15 2.95
N PRO A 728 -11.98 0.98 1.63
CA PRO A 728 -10.87 0.97 0.68
C PRO A 728 -10.31 2.39 0.47
N LEU A 729 -9.57 2.90 1.47
CA LEU A 729 -9.01 4.24 1.50
C LEU A 729 -7.52 4.19 1.84
N GLY A 730 -6.72 4.98 1.13
CA GLY A 730 -5.31 5.18 1.43
C GLY A 730 -5.10 5.98 2.72
N GLU A 731 -3.99 5.71 3.39
CA GLU A 731 -3.63 6.32 4.67
C GLU A 731 -2.95 7.69 4.45
N ASN A 732 -3.39 8.69 5.21
CA ASN A 732 -2.65 9.94 5.36
C ASN A 732 -1.40 9.73 6.23
N PRO A 733 -0.34 10.54 6.04
CA PRO A 733 0.77 10.58 6.99
C PRO A 733 0.29 11.11 8.35
N PRO A 734 1.01 10.82 9.45
CA PRO A 734 0.71 11.39 10.76
C PRO A 734 0.60 12.93 10.73
N ALA A 735 -0.40 13.46 11.45
CA ALA A 735 -0.63 14.89 11.57
C ALA A 735 0.17 15.47 12.74
N GLY A 736 1.22 16.24 12.43
CA GLY A 736 2.04 16.94 13.42
C GLY A 736 3.54 16.83 13.16
N ALA A 737 4.35 17.21 14.15
CA ALA A 737 5.79 17.04 14.14
C ALA A 737 6.17 15.61 14.58
N MET A 738 6.85 14.87 13.71
CA MET A 738 7.36 13.54 14.03
C MET A 738 8.69 13.67 14.78
N VAL A 739 8.70 13.20 16.02
CA VAL A 739 9.89 13.10 16.87
C VAL A 739 10.26 11.63 16.99
N ASP A 740 11.36 11.25 16.35
CA ASP A 740 11.90 9.91 16.40
C ASP A 740 13.00 9.80 17.48
N PHE A 741 13.01 8.72 18.24
CA PHE A 741 14.06 8.44 19.23
C PHE A 741 14.29 6.94 19.39
N TYR A 742 15.50 6.53 19.75
CA TYR A 742 15.88 5.15 19.98
C TYR A 742 16.08 4.87 21.46
N LEU A 743 15.64 3.69 21.92
CA LEU A 743 15.95 3.12 23.23
C LEU A 743 16.54 1.73 23.05
N LYS A 744 17.65 1.44 23.71
CA LYS A 744 18.28 0.12 23.62
C LYS A 744 17.46 -0.98 24.28
N SER A 745 16.85 -0.66 25.42
CA SER A 745 16.06 -1.61 26.24
C SER A 745 14.65 -1.09 26.44
N ALA A 746 13.69 -2.00 26.60
CA ALA A 746 12.33 -1.63 26.95
C ALA A 746 12.29 -1.02 28.36
N LEU A 747 11.38 -0.07 28.58
CA LEU A 747 11.14 0.52 29.88
C LEU A 747 10.59 -0.53 30.86
N LYS A 748 11.02 -0.46 32.13
CA LYS A 748 10.39 -1.26 33.20
C LYS A 748 8.99 -0.73 33.50
N GLU A 749 8.14 -1.54 34.12
CA GLU A 749 6.71 -1.23 34.30
C GLU A 749 6.41 0.11 35.01
N LYS A 750 7.30 0.55 35.92
CA LYS A 750 7.20 1.83 36.65
C LYS A 750 8.13 2.92 36.12
N GLU A 751 8.88 2.63 35.06
CA GLU A 751 9.80 3.58 34.46
C GLU A 751 9.06 4.47 33.46
N GLU A 752 9.47 5.73 33.42
CA GLU A 752 8.86 6.76 32.57
C GLU A 752 9.97 7.53 31.86
N ILE A 753 9.67 7.98 30.65
CA ILE A 753 10.47 8.98 29.93
C ILE A 753 9.66 10.26 29.77
N THR A 754 10.32 11.39 29.58
CA THR A 754 9.62 12.66 29.33
C THR A 754 10.05 13.27 28.02
N LEU A 755 9.09 13.73 27.23
CA LEU A 755 9.33 14.54 26.05
C LEU A 755 8.74 15.93 26.29
N GLU A 756 9.56 16.97 26.20
CA GLU A 756 9.17 18.36 26.39
C GLU A 756 9.39 19.12 25.09
N VAL A 757 8.41 19.93 24.70
CA VAL A 757 8.56 20.88 23.59
C VAL A 757 8.68 22.28 24.18
N LEU A 758 9.72 23.01 23.78
CA LEU A 758 9.99 24.39 24.18
C LEU A 758 9.86 25.31 22.97
N ASP A 759 9.38 26.53 23.18
CA ASP A 759 9.39 27.57 22.16
C ASP A 759 10.78 28.23 22.01
N SER A 760 10.91 29.15 21.06
CA SER A 760 12.16 29.87 20.80
C SER A 760 12.71 30.69 22.00
N SER A 761 11.89 30.98 23.02
CA SER A 761 12.32 31.65 24.26
C SER A 761 12.76 30.68 25.36
N GLY A 762 12.64 29.36 25.11
CA GLY A 762 12.90 28.32 26.10
C GLY A 762 11.71 28.03 27.03
N LYS A 763 10.54 28.60 26.77
CA LYS A 763 9.33 28.37 27.57
C LYS A 763 8.67 27.05 27.19
N LEU A 764 8.20 26.31 28.18
CA LEU A 764 7.50 25.04 27.99
C LEU A 764 6.18 25.24 27.22
N VAL A 765 6.06 24.55 26.09
CA VAL A 765 4.86 24.50 25.25
C VAL A 765 3.95 23.38 25.71
N ARG A 766 4.50 22.17 25.84
CA ARG A 766 3.80 20.96 26.29
C ARG A 766 4.79 19.90 26.75
N LYS A 767 4.37 19.09 27.72
CA LYS A 767 5.14 17.96 28.27
C LYS A 767 4.34 16.67 28.09
N PHE A 768 5.03 15.61 27.69
CA PHE A 768 4.48 14.29 27.46
C PHE A 768 5.23 13.24 28.30
N THR A 769 4.49 12.23 28.77
CA THR A 769 5.04 11.11 29.56
C THR A 769 4.97 9.83 28.74
N GLY A 770 6.14 9.25 28.46
CA GLY A 770 6.26 7.96 27.78
C GLY A 770 6.28 6.83 28.80
N ARG A 771 5.45 5.81 28.58
CA ARG A 771 5.33 4.62 29.43
C ARG A 771 5.53 3.35 28.60
N PRO A 772 5.87 2.20 29.19
CA PRO A 772 5.86 0.93 28.47
C PRO A 772 4.54 0.75 27.72
N LYS A 773 4.61 0.46 26.42
CA LYS A 773 3.42 0.23 25.61
C LYS A 773 2.68 -1.00 26.15
N ARG A 774 1.38 -0.85 26.38
CA ARG A 774 0.50 -1.95 26.81
C ARG A 774 -0.43 -2.28 25.65
N GLU A 775 -0.65 -3.56 25.40
CA GLU A 775 -1.80 -3.98 24.59
C GLU A 775 -3.06 -3.58 25.35
N VAL A 776 -3.78 -2.60 24.82
CA VAL A 776 -5.11 -2.25 25.31
C VAL A 776 -6.07 -3.04 24.44
N GLU A 777 -6.82 -3.98 25.02
CA GLU A 777 -7.96 -4.58 24.33
C GLU A 777 -8.87 -3.44 23.87
N GLU A 778 -9.12 -3.37 22.56
CA GLU A 778 -10.07 -2.38 22.06
C GLU A 778 -11.44 -2.68 22.69
N PRO A 779 -12.09 -1.68 23.30
CA PRO A 779 -13.41 -1.89 23.87
C PRO A 779 -14.37 -2.40 22.80
N ALA A 780 -15.25 -3.33 23.16
CA ALA A 780 -16.21 -3.96 22.24
C ALA A 780 -17.10 -2.94 21.51
N GLU A 781 -17.30 -1.77 22.10
CA GLU A 781 -17.94 -0.62 21.48
C GLU A 781 -16.91 0.52 21.32
N PRO A 782 -16.75 1.10 20.11
CA PRO A 782 -15.90 2.26 19.93
C PRO A 782 -16.40 3.40 20.84
N PRO A 783 -15.49 4.13 21.52
CA PRO A 783 -15.90 5.21 22.40
C PRO A 783 -16.72 6.25 21.62
N ASP A 784 -17.75 6.82 22.26
CA ASP A 784 -18.54 7.93 21.72
C ASP A 784 -17.56 9.00 21.20
N PRO A 785 -17.55 9.33 19.89
CA PRO A 785 -16.63 10.30 19.32
C PRO A 785 -16.73 11.68 19.98
N PHE A 786 -17.87 11.95 20.62
CA PHE A 786 -18.19 13.19 21.32
C PHE A 786 -18.22 13.02 22.84
N GLY A 787 -17.83 11.85 23.36
CA GLY A 787 -17.72 11.59 24.79
C GLY A 787 -16.46 12.21 25.40
N PRO A 788 -16.34 12.22 26.75
CA PRO A 788 -15.24 12.86 27.45
C PRO A 788 -13.88 12.28 27.06
N GLN A 789 -13.05 13.10 26.42
CA GLN A 789 -11.69 12.72 26.05
C GLN A 789 -10.68 13.14 27.11
N LYS A 790 -9.77 12.22 27.47
CA LYS A 790 -8.60 12.55 28.30
C LYS A 790 -7.57 13.33 27.47
N PRO A 791 -6.83 14.27 28.08
CA PRO A 791 -5.67 14.88 27.44
C PRO A 791 -4.69 13.81 26.94
N LYS A 792 -4.22 13.96 25.70
CA LYS A 792 -3.28 13.04 25.04
C LYS A 792 -1.84 13.37 25.43
N ASP A 793 -1.55 13.38 26.73
CA ASP A 793 -0.23 13.72 27.29
C ASP A 793 0.62 12.48 27.62
N GLU A 794 0.13 11.29 27.33
CA GLU A 794 0.86 10.02 27.48
C GLU A 794 1.01 9.29 26.15
N PHE A 795 2.10 8.54 25.99
CA PHE A 795 2.34 7.70 24.82
C PHE A 795 3.05 6.39 25.19
N GLY A 796 2.83 5.36 24.37
CA GLY A 796 3.48 4.06 24.52
C GLY A 796 4.89 4.04 23.94
N VAL A 797 5.78 3.34 24.63
CA VAL A 797 7.21 3.25 24.32
C VAL A 797 7.64 1.78 24.31
N GLU A 798 8.47 1.41 23.33
CA GLU A 798 9.04 0.07 23.16
C GLU A 798 10.58 0.15 23.07
N ALA A 799 11.26 -1.00 23.15
CA ALA A 799 12.67 -1.08 22.77
C ALA A 799 12.82 -0.83 21.26
N GLY A 800 13.95 -0.23 20.85
CA GLY A 800 14.23 0.11 19.47
C GLY A 800 13.81 1.53 19.09
N LEU A 801 13.50 1.73 17.81
CA LEU A 801 13.12 3.03 17.25
C LEU A 801 11.64 3.34 17.53
N ASN A 802 11.39 4.42 18.25
CA ASN A 802 10.08 4.94 18.60
C ASN A 802 9.79 6.22 17.82
N ARG A 803 8.52 6.44 17.46
CA ARG A 803 8.02 7.68 16.85
C ARG A 803 6.92 8.27 17.70
N PHE A 804 7.16 9.46 18.24
CA PHE A 804 6.14 10.30 18.86
C PHE A 804 5.69 11.38 17.86
N VAL A 805 4.41 11.73 17.87
CA VAL A 805 3.87 12.78 16.99
C VAL A 805 3.28 13.88 17.86
N TRP A 806 3.99 15.01 17.92
CA TRP A 806 3.43 16.20 18.55
C TRP A 806 2.41 16.82 17.59
N ASP A 807 1.15 16.87 18.02
CA ASP A 807 -0.01 17.45 17.32
C ASP A 807 0.09 18.97 17.07
N LEU A 808 1.25 19.57 17.36
CA LEU A 808 1.53 21.00 17.28
C LEU A 808 0.66 21.83 18.22
N ARG A 809 0.10 21.25 19.29
CA ARG A 809 -0.70 22.00 20.26
C ARG A 809 0.05 22.25 21.56
N TYR A 810 -0.17 23.43 22.12
CA TYR A 810 0.15 23.74 23.51
C TYR A 810 -0.69 22.86 24.45
N SER A 811 -0.32 22.77 25.73
CA SER A 811 -1.13 22.05 26.72
C SER A 811 -2.59 22.54 26.72
N SER A 812 -3.57 21.67 26.95
CA SER A 812 -4.97 22.11 27.15
C SER A 812 -5.14 22.82 28.50
N ALA A 813 -6.35 23.32 28.76
CA ALA A 813 -6.76 23.61 30.14
C ALA A 813 -6.86 22.29 30.93
N PRO A 814 -6.60 22.28 32.26
CA PRO A 814 -6.84 21.12 33.12
C PRO A 814 -8.30 20.69 33.01
N ARG A 815 -8.58 19.47 32.55
CA ARG A 815 -9.97 19.02 32.33
C ARG A 815 -10.68 18.73 33.65
N VAL A 816 -12.00 18.85 33.65
CA VAL A 816 -12.86 18.33 34.71
C VAL A 816 -13.05 16.82 34.49
N PRO A 817 -12.66 15.94 35.44
CA PRO A 817 -12.77 14.50 35.24
C PRO A 817 -14.20 14.05 34.92
N GLY A 818 -14.33 13.23 33.87
CA GLY A 818 -15.62 12.66 33.43
C GLY A 818 -16.61 13.65 32.83
N TYR A 819 -16.17 14.88 32.51
CA TYR A 819 -17.00 15.92 31.91
C TYR A 819 -16.64 16.15 30.43
N SER A 820 -17.64 16.42 29.60
CA SER A 820 -17.51 16.73 28.18
C SER A 820 -18.45 17.87 27.80
N THR A 821 -18.04 18.65 26.80
CA THR A 821 -18.87 19.64 26.10
C THR A 821 -19.55 19.07 24.86
N GLY A 822 -19.48 17.74 24.66
CA GLY A 822 -20.07 17.02 23.54
C GLY A 822 -19.29 17.28 22.25
N GLU A 823 -20.02 17.60 21.18
CA GLU A 823 -19.47 17.91 19.85
C GLU A 823 -18.47 19.09 19.79
N TYR A 824 -18.28 19.84 20.88
CA TYR A 824 -17.38 20.99 20.96
C TYR A 824 -16.07 20.72 21.73
N ASP A 825 -15.80 19.46 22.09
CA ASP A 825 -14.59 19.08 22.86
C ASP A 825 -13.27 19.42 22.16
N ASP A 826 -13.26 19.56 20.83
CA ASP A 826 -12.10 20.02 20.05
C ASP A 826 -11.67 21.45 20.46
N GLY A 827 -12.62 22.31 20.85
CA GLY A 827 -12.35 23.67 21.31
C GLY A 827 -11.61 23.72 22.65
N LEU A 828 -11.63 22.61 23.39
CA LEU A 828 -10.96 22.47 24.67
C LEU A 828 -9.52 21.95 24.55
N GLU A 829 -9.06 21.65 23.33
CA GLU A 829 -7.63 21.41 23.06
C GLU A 829 -6.82 22.70 23.23
N GLY A 830 -5.50 22.57 23.44
CA GLY A 830 -4.62 23.72 23.54
C GLY A 830 -4.41 24.42 22.18
N PRO A 831 -4.00 25.70 22.18
CA PRO A 831 -3.79 26.46 20.95
C PRO A 831 -2.76 25.82 20.02
N LEU A 832 -3.00 25.88 18.70
CA LEU A 832 -2.02 25.44 17.71
C LEU A 832 -0.77 26.34 17.72
N ALA A 833 0.40 25.73 17.69
CA ALA A 833 1.70 26.37 17.71
C ALA A 833 1.97 27.20 16.45
N LEU A 834 2.52 28.40 16.63
CA LEU A 834 2.88 29.29 15.53
C LEU A 834 4.00 28.70 14.66
N PRO A 835 4.06 29.00 13.35
CA PRO A 835 5.24 28.76 12.55
C PRO A 835 6.48 29.40 13.20
N GLY A 836 7.57 28.66 13.33
CA GLY A 836 8.76 29.12 14.03
C GLY A 836 9.69 28.00 14.49
N LYS A 837 10.66 28.37 15.32
CA LYS A 837 11.65 27.45 15.90
C LYS A 837 11.20 27.00 17.29
N TYR A 838 11.37 25.71 17.54
CA TYR A 838 11.10 25.00 18.78
C TYR A 838 12.29 24.11 19.13
N THR A 839 12.33 23.64 20.36
CA THR A 839 13.32 22.65 20.82
C THR A 839 12.59 21.49 21.46
N VAL A 840 12.99 20.26 21.13
CA VAL A 840 12.48 19.05 21.78
C VAL A 840 13.52 18.55 22.77
N HIS A 841 13.12 18.32 24.01
CA HIS A 841 13.93 17.64 25.02
C HIS A 841 13.39 16.24 25.29
N LEU A 842 14.27 15.24 25.26
CA LEU A 842 13.99 13.88 25.69
C LEU A 842 14.79 13.58 26.97
N THR A 843 14.09 13.26 28.06
CA THR A 843 14.71 12.71 29.27
C THR A 843 14.41 11.23 29.36
N ALA A 844 15.44 10.39 29.22
CA ALA A 844 15.35 8.93 29.27
C ALA A 844 16.71 8.31 29.64
N ALA A 845 16.70 7.14 30.28
CA ALA A 845 17.92 6.43 30.71
C ALA A 845 18.92 7.33 31.49
N GLY A 846 18.41 8.23 32.34
CA GLY A 846 19.22 9.17 33.13
C GLY A 846 19.89 10.29 32.32
N LYS A 847 19.61 10.41 31.01
CA LYS A 847 20.15 11.45 30.12
C LYS A 847 19.04 12.41 29.71
N LYS A 848 19.42 13.67 29.49
CA LYS A 848 18.60 14.69 28.83
C LYS A 848 19.24 15.01 27.48
N LEU A 849 18.51 14.75 26.40
CA LEU A 849 18.92 15.01 25.02
C LEU A 849 18.06 16.12 24.44
N GLU A 850 18.62 16.90 23.53
CA GLU A 850 17.91 18.00 22.86
C GLU A 850 18.06 17.92 21.35
N ALA A 851 17.02 18.36 20.63
CA ALA A 851 17.04 18.48 19.18
C ALA A 851 16.22 19.71 18.72
N PRO A 852 16.69 20.45 17.70
CA PRO A 852 15.93 21.57 17.14
C PRO A 852 14.73 21.06 16.33
N LEU A 853 13.62 21.79 16.38
CA LEU A 853 12.41 21.52 15.61
C LEU A 853 11.96 22.80 14.91
N GLU A 854 11.65 22.72 13.61
CA GLU A 854 11.07 23.84 12.86
C GLU A 854 9.63 23.50 12.48
N VAL A 855 8.71 24.44 12.71
CA VAL A 855 7.32 24.38 12.23
C VAL A 855 7.13 25.44 11.14
N ARG A 856 6.68 25.04 9.95
CA ARG A 856 6.34 25.96 8.85
C ARG A 856 4.84 26.06 8.65
N LEU A 857 4.40 27.19 8.10
CA LEU A 857 3.02 27.34 7.63
C LEU A 857 2.77 26.38 6.45
N ASP A 858 1.53 25.93 6.28
CA ASP A 858 1.10 25.25 5.06
C ASP A 858 1.47 26.10 3.82
N PRO A 859 2.32 25.59 2.89
CA PRO A 859 2.78 26.35 1.72
C PRO A 859 1.67 26.85 0.79
N ARG A 860 0.44 26.32 0.92
CA ARG A 860 -0.73 26.79 0.16
C ARG A 860 -1.28 28.13 0.69
N LEU A 861 -0.88 28.53 1.90
CA LEU A 861 -1.38 29.72 2.57
C LEU A 861 -0.37 30.88 2.47
N THR A 862 -0.89 32.10 2.32
CA THR A 862 -0.10 33.34 2.29
C THR A 862 -0.36 34.23 3.51
N THR A 863 -0.92 33.67 4.58
CA THR A 863 -1.31 34.41 5.79
C THR A 863 -0.08 35.02 6.47
N PRO A 864 -0.05 36.33 6.75
CA PRO A 864 1.03 36.96 7.52
C PRO A 864 1.13 36.39 8.94
N LEU A 865 2.35 36.22 9.46
CA LEU A 865 2.59 35.70 10.82
C LEU A 865 1.82 36.51 11.89
N ALA A 866 1.77 37.84 11.75
CA ALA A 866 1.05 38.72 12.67
C ALA A 866 -0.46 38.40 12.81
N ASN A 867 -1.08 37.82 11.78
CA ASN A 867 -2.47 37.38 11.86
C ASN A 867 -2.60 36.08 12.65
N LEU A 868 -1.63 35.17 12.52
CA LEU A 868 -1.56 33.94 13.31
C LEU A 868 -1.24 34.24 14.77
N GLU A 869 -0.38 35.22 15.04
CA GLU A 869 -0.09 35.71 16.40
C GLU A 869 -1.37 36.22 17.08
N LYS A 870 -2.18 37.06 16.41
CA LYS A 870 -3.48 37.50 16.92
C LYS A 870 -4.43 36.33 17.22
N GLN A 871 -4.45 35.31 16.36
CA GLN A 871 -5.23 34.10 16.59
C GLN A 871 -4.74 33.34 17.83
N PHE A 872 -3.43 33.10 17.91
CA PHE A 872 -2.79 32.41 19.00
C PHE A 872 -3.03 33.12 20.33
N ASP A 873 -2.87 34.45 20.37
CA ASP A 873 -3.10 35.27 21.56
C ASP A 873 -4.53 35.16 22.07
N LEU A 874 -5.53 35.29 21.19
CA LEU A 874 -6.93 35.13 21.59
C LEU A 874 -7.21 33.70 22.08
N ARG A 875 -6.60 32.68 21.44
CA ARG A 875 -6.75 31.28 21.86
C ARG A 875 -6.11 31.00 23.21
N MET A 876 -4.96 31.59 23.49
CA MET A 876 -4.32 31.52 24.79
C MET A 876 -5.20 32.14 25.88
N LYS A 877 -5.82 33.30 25.60
CA LYS A 877 -6.78 33.94 26.51
C LYS A 877 -8.02 33.06 26.76
N ILE A 878 -8.59 32.45 25.73
CA ILE A 878 -9.72 31.51 25.87
C ILE A 878 -9.31 30.30 26.72
N ARG A 879 -8.14 29.71 26.46
CA ARG A 879 -7.59 28.58 27.24
C ARG A 879 -7.40 28.96 28.72
N GLU A 880 -6.91 30.16 29.00
CA GLU A 880 -6.74 30.67 30.37
C GLU A 880 -8.08 30.80 31.09
N ARG A 881 -9.11 31.35 30.42
CA ARG A 881 -10.48 31.37 30.99
C ARG A 881 -11.03 29.98 31.25
N LEU A 882 -10.84 29.02 30.33
CA LEU A 882 -11.21 27.62 30.54
C LEU A 882 -10.45 26.99 31.72
N THR A 883 -9.18 27.35 31.92
CA THR A 883 -8.37 26.88 33.05
C THR A 883 -8.97 27.35 34.38
N HIS A 884 -9.28 28.65 34.51
CA HIS A 884 -9.92 29.17 35.72
C HIS A 884 -11.30 28.53 36.00
N SER A 885 -12.10 28.29 34.95
CA SER A 885 -13.37 27.56 35.06
C SER A 885 -13.17 26.15 35.63
N TYR A 886 -12.28 25.37 35.02
CA TYR A 886 -12.12 23.96 35.37
C TYR A 886 -11.37 23.73 36.69
N GLU A 887 -10.39 24.57 37.02
CA GLU A 887 -9.76 24.54 38.34
C GLU A 887 -10.78 24.83 39.45
N THR A 888 -11.63 25.85 39.26
CA THR A 888 -12.70 26.17 40.22
C THR A 888 -13.66 25.00 40.40
N VAL A 889 -14.13 24.40 39.30
CA VAL A 889 -15.01 23.22 39.36
C VAL A 889 -14.32 22.02 40.02
N ASN A 890 -13.05 21.79 39.72
CA ASN A 890 -12.28 20.69 40.32
C ASN A 890 -12.11 20.90 41.83
N GLN A 891 -11.80 22.12 42.28
CA GLN A 891 -11.73 22.45 43.71
C GLN A 891 -13.09 22.30 44.40
N ILE A 892 -14.19 22.71 43.75
CA ILE A 892 -15.55 22.47 44.25
C ILE A 892 -15.80 20.97 44.43
N ARG A 893 -15.53 20.16 43.40
CA ARG A 893 -15.73 18.70 43.45
C ARG A 893 -14.85 18.01 44.49
N GLU A 894 -13.61 18.45 44.65
CA GLU A 894 -12.69 17.97 45.67
C GLU A 894 -13.25 18.24 47.07
N LEU A 895 -13.65 19.48 47.35
CA LEU A 895 -14.20 19.87 48.66
C LEU A 895 -15.49 19.11 48.96
N ARG A 896 -16.43 19.04 48.01
CA ARG A 896 -17.66 18.25 48.13
C ARG A 896 -17.36 16.77 48.40
N GLY A 897 -16.33 16.22 47.76
CA GLY A 897 -15.85 14.85 48.00
C GLY A 897 -15.38 14.64 49.43
N GLN A 898 -14.56 15.55 49.96
CA GLN A 898 -14.09 15.50 51.35
C GLN A 898 -15.26 15.59 52.34
N LEU A 899 -16.19 16.53 52.15
CA LEU A 899 -17.39 16.68 52.97
C LEU A 899 -18.27 15.42 52.96
N LYS A 900 -18.43 14.79 51.79
CA LYS A 900 -19.21 13.55 51.65
C LYS A 900 -18.57 12.38 52.40
N VAL A 901 -17.25 12.23 52.33
CA VAL A 901 -16.51 11.20 53.08
C VAL A 901 -16.64 11.42 54.58
N LEU A 902 -16.47 12.67 55.03
CA LEU A 902 -16.62 13.02 56.44
C LEU A 902 -18.04 12.82 56.94
N ARG A 903 -19.06 13.28 56.20
CA ARG A 903 -20.47 13.02 56.51
C ARG A 903 -20.76 11.53 56.67
N LYS A 904 -20.24 10.69 55.75
CA LYS A 904 -20.42 9.23 55.83
C LYS A 904 -19.76 8.65 57.08
N ARG A 905 -18.62 9.19 57.51
CA ARG A 905 -17.91 8.76 58.72
C ARG A 905 -18.61 9.20 60.01
N LEU A 906 -19.17 10.40 60.04
CA LEU A 906 -19.89 10.97 61.19
C LEU A 906 -21.31 10.39 61.33
N GLY A 907 -21.89 9.87 60.25
CA GLY A 907 -23.24 9.28 60.27
C GLY A 907 -24.31 10.32 60.59
N SER A 908 -25.36 9.90 61.30
CA SER A 908 -26.44 10.77 61.78
C SER A 908 -26.32 11.04 63.28
N ASP A 909 -25.09 11.10 63.80
CA ASP A 909 -24.87 11.33 65.23
C ASP A 909 -25.38 12.72 65.64
N ALA A 910 -26.23 12.76 66.66
CA ALA A 910 -26.80 13.99 67.19
C ALA A 910 -25.71 14.93 67.74
N ALA A 911 -24.56 14.40 68.15
CA ALA A 911 -23.42 15.17 68.65
C ALA A 911 -22.78 16.09 67.59
N HIS A 912 -22.96 15.78 66.30
CA HIS A 912 -22.35 16.53 65.17
C HIS A 912 -23.39 17.23 64.30
N LYS A 913 -24.64 17.39 64.79
CA LYS A 913 -25.77 17.89 63.99
C LYS A 913 -25.51 19.26 63.35
N ASP A 914 -24.91 20.18 64.09
CA ASP A 914 -24.66 21.54 63.61
C ASP A 914 -23.51 21.56 62.58
N LEU A 915 -22.49 20.72 62.77
CA LEU A 915 -21.42 20.53 61.80
C LEU A 915 -21.92 19.89 60.50
N LEU A 916 -22.79 18.89 60.59
CA LEU A 916 -23.44 18.26 59.43
C LEU A 916 -24.36 19.24 58.68
N ALA A 917 -25.04 20.14 59.40
CA ALA A 917 -25.82 21.22 58.80
C ALA A 917 -24.91 22.25 58.08
N ALA A 918 -23.74 22.56 58.66
CA ALA A 918 -22.75 23.41 58.02
C ALA A 918 -22.15 22.78 56.75
N PHE A 919 -21.97 21.44 56.72
CA PHE A 919 -21.59 20.73 55.49
C PHE A 919 -22.65 20.89 54.40
N ASP A 920 -23.94 20.74 54.75
CA ASP A 920 -25.05 20.89 53.81
C ASP A 920 -25.22 22.33 53.31
N ASP A 921 -25.00 23.31 54.18
CA ASP A 921 -25.04 24.73 53.81
C ASP A 921 -23.92 25.07 52.82
N LEU A 922 -22.70 24.58 53.08
CA LEU A 922 -21.58 24.78 52.17
C LEU A 922 -21.81 24.09 50.82
N ASP A 923 -22.33 22.85 50.80
CA ASP A 923 -22.68 22.15 49.56
C ASP A 923 -23.74 22.92 48.73
N LYS A 924 -24.78 23.42 49.40
CA LYS A 924 -25.84 24.25 48.77
C LYS A 924 -25.31 25.55 48.18
N LYS A 925 -24.28 26.15 48.79
CA LYS A 925 -23.62 27.34 48.25
C LYS A 925 -22.69 27.02 47.08
N MET A 926 -22.06 25.83 47.07
CA MET A 926 -21.13 25.40 46.02
C MET A 926 -21.83 24.95 44.74
N ALA A 927 -22.92 24.18 44.83
CA ALA A 927 -23.56 23.57 43.66
C ALA A 927 -23.99 24.57 42.56
N PRO A 928 -24.61 25.73 42.88
CA PRO A 928 -24.96 26.72 41.86
C PRO A 928 -23.75 27.32 41.13
N ILE A 929 -22.60 27.42 41.80
CA ILE A 929 -21.37 27.93 41.19
C ILE A 929 -20.88 26.96 40.12
N GLU A 930 -20.85 25.66 40.42
CA GLU A 930 -20.51 24.62 39.44
C GLU A 930 -21.47 24.65 38.24
N GLU A 931 -22.78 24.74 38.48
CA GLU A 931 -23.83 24.77 37.44
C GLU A 931 -23.89 26.08 36.62
N GLU A 932 -23.29 27.17 37.11
CA GLU A 932 -23.08 28.41 36.36
C GLU A 932 -21.87 28.29 35.42
N ILE A 933 -20.83 27.55 35.83
CA ILE A 933 -19.60 27.37 35.05
C ILE A 933 -19.75 26.28 33.98
N ILE A 934 -20.21 25.08 34.37
CA ILE A 934 -20.35 23.89 33.51
C ILE A 934 -21.78 23.34 33.48
N GLN A 935 -22.16 22.66 32.39
CA GLN A 935 -23.45 21.96 32.30
C GLN A 935 -23.34 20.54 32.86
N VAL A 936 -23.61 20.35 34.15
CA VAL A 936 -23.46 19.06 34.87
C VAL A 936 -24.33 17.90 34.34
N LYS A 937 -25.31 18.20 33.47
CA LYS A 937 -26.21 17.20 32.86
C LYS A 937 -25.67 16.60 31.57
N LEU A 938 -24.61 17.15 30.97
CA LEU A 938 -24.01 16.57 29.77
C LEU A 938 -23.32 15.25 30.13
N ARG A 939 -23.88 14.14 29.66
CA ARG A 939 -23.37 12.77 29.86
C ARG A 939 -23.14 12.03 28.55
N SER A 940 -23.64 12.58 27.44
CA SER A 940 -23.54 12.05 26.09
C SER A 940 -23.16 13.14 25.10
N GLY A 941 -22.56 12.75 23.97
CA GLY A 941 -22.04 13.63 22.94
C GLY A 941 -22.97 14.69 22.34
N GLN A 942 -24.27 14.41 22.33
CA GLN A 942 -25.30 15.25 21.73
C GLN A 942 -26.26 15.87 22.78
N ASP A 943 -25.93 15.75 24.07
CA ASP A 943 -26.74 16.33 25.15
C ASP A 943 -26.80 17.86 25.11
N SER A 944 -25.88 18.52 24.38
CA SER A 944 -25.92 19.95 24.08
C SER A 944 -27.23 20.38 23.40
N LEU A 945 -27.93 19.47 22.71
CA LEU A 945 -29.25 19.70 22.13
C LEU A 945 -30.38 19.74 23.18
N ASN A 946 -30.20 19.03 24.30
CA ASN A 946 -31.18 18.94 25.38
C ASN A 946 -30.93 19.98 26.50
N TYR A 947 -29.66 20.28 26.76
CA TYR A 947 -29.23 21.12 27.86
C TYR A 947 -28.30 22.24 27.36
N PRO A 948 -28.68 23.52 27.54
CA PRO A 948 -27.86 24.63 27.06
C PRO A 948 -26.44 24.61 27.65
N LEU A 949 -25.45 24.84 26.79
CA LEU A 949 -24.05 25.01 27.22
C LEU A 949 -23.91 26.19 28.19
N LYS A 950 -23.08 26.00 29.21
CA LYS A 950 -22.66 27.06 30.14
C LYS A 950 -21.46 27.80 29.59
N VAL A 951 -20.90 28.70 30.39
CA VAL A 951 -19.84 29.62 29.93
C VAL A 951 -18.61 28.87 29.42
N ASP A 952 -18.27 27.73 30.02
CA ASP A 952 -17.15 26.89 29.57
C ASP A 952 -17.38 26.32 28.15
N GLY A 953 -18.56 25.72 27.89
CA GLY A 953 -18.90 25.16 26.60
C GLY A 953 -19.00 26.24 25.52
N LYS A 954 -19.49 27.43 25.87
CA LYS A 954 -19.49 28.59 24.95
C LYS A 954 -18.07 29.09 24.64
N LEU A 955 -17.15 29.06 25.62
CA LEU A 955 -15.73 29.35 25.39
C LEU A 955 -15.08 28.27 24.51
N ALA A 956 -15.46 27.00 24.67
CA ALA A 956 -15.04 25.91 23.79
C ALA A 956 -15.49 26.14 22.34
N VAL A 957 -16.76 26.48 22.13
CA VAL A 957 -17.30 26.84 20.81
C VAL A 957 -16.53 28.04 20.23
N LEU A 958 -16.29 29.08 21.03
CA LEU A 958 -15.51 30.23 20.56
C LEU A 958 -14.09 29.84 20.15
N ALA A 959 -13.45 28.91 20.86
CA ALA A 959 -12.14 28.39 20.50
C ALA A 959 -12.13 27.72 19.12
N THR A 960 -13.15 26.91 18.79
CA THR A 960 -13.24 26.27 17.46
C THR A 960 -13.48 27.31 16.36
N VAL A 961 -14.28 28.35 16.62
CA VAL A 961 -14.50 29.48 15.70
C VAL A 961 -13.19 30.23 15.44
N VAL A 962 -12.45 30.57 16.49
CA VAL A 962 -11.18 31.30 16.39
C VAL A 962 -10.15 30.48 15.63
N GLU A 963 -10.11 29.17 15.83
CA GLU A 963 -9.22 28.25 15.10
C GLU A 963 -9.86 27.65 13.84
N SER A 964 -10.88 28.25 13.23
CA SER A 964 -11.50 27.65 12.02
C SER A 964 -10.63 27.72 10.76
N ALA A 965 -9.69 28.66 10.68
CA ALA A 965 -8.73 28.81 9.58
C ALA A 965 -7.44 29.46 10.06
N ASP A 966 -6.32 29.32 9.35
CA ASP A 966 -5.07 30.04 9.66
C ASP A 966 -5.14 31.49 9.18
N THR A 967 -5.82 32.32 9.97
CA THR A 967 -6.02 33.76 9.73
C THR A 967 -6.31 34.50 11.05
N ALA A 968 -6.38 35.82 11.01
CA ALA A 968 -6.70 36.64 12.18
C ALA A 968 -8.15 36.38 12.64
N PRO A 969 -8.44 36.41 13.96
CA PRO A 969 -9.80 36.31 14.45
C PRO A 969 -10.65 37.49 13.99
N THR A 970 -11.94 37.26 13.82
CA THR A 970 -12.90 38.33 13.51
C THR A 970 -13.08 39.23 14.72
N ARG A 971 -13.54 40.46 14.48
CA ARG A 971 -13.91 41.40 15.56
C ARG A 971 -14.92 40.78 16.53
N GLN A 972 -15.90 40.06 16.00
CA GLN A 972 -16.95 39.38 16.76
C GLN A 972 -16.38 38.29 17.67
N SER A 973 -15.28 37.63 17.29
CA SER A 973 -14.61 36.68 18.17
C SER A 973 -14.06 37.35 19.44
N TYR A 974 -13.50 38.57 19.31
CA TYR A 974 -13.04 39.35 20.47
C TYR A 974 -14.22 39.84 21.32
N GLU A 975 -15.27 40.38 20.70
CA GLU A 975 -16.46 40.85 21.42
C GLU A 975 -17.13 39.70 22.19
N MET A 976 -17.24 38.51 21.58
CA MET A 976 -17.76 37.32 22.26
C MET A 976 -16.83 36.84 23.38
N PHE A 977 -15.51 36.89 23.21
CA PHE A 977 -14.56 36.55 24.27
C PHE A 977 -14.73 37.46 25.49
N GLU A 978 -14.84 38.77 25.29
CA GLU A 978 -15.04 39.73 26.38
C GLU A 978 -16.38 39.51 27.07
N ALA A 979 -17.45 39.27 26.31
CA ALA A 979 -18.77 38.97 26.86
C ALA A 979 -18.78 37.69 27.72
N LEU A 980 -18.20 36.59 27.22
CA LEU A 980 -18.14 35.32 27.96
C LEU A 980 -17.20 35.40 29.16
N SER A 981 -16.07 36.11 29.03
CA SER A 981 -15.17 36.38 30.16
C SER A 981 -15.88 37.15 31.26
N GLY A 982 -16.66 38.17 30.92
CA GLY A 982 -17.47 38.91 31.89
C GLY A 982 -18.52 38.06 32.60
N VAL A 983 -19.16 37.12 31.88
CA VAL A 983 -20.10 36.16 32.49
C VAL A 983 -19.40 35.22 33.47
N LEU A 984 -18.17 34.80 33.18
CA LEU A 984 -17.41 33.88 34.04
C LEU A 984 -16.93 34.53 35.35
N GLU A 985 -16.71 35.85 35.40
CA GLU A 985 -16.19 36.50 36.61
C GLU A 985 -17.11 36.35 37.83
N ALA A 986 -18.42 36.41 37.63
CA ALA A 986 -19.39 36.33 38.73
C ALA A 986 -19.29 35.00 39.53
N PRO A 987 -19.35 33.80 38.92
CA PRO A 987 -19.17 32.55 39.65
C PRO A 987 -17.75 32.40 40.25
N LEU A 988 -16.71 32.88 39.56
CA LEU A 988 -15.34 32.86 40.13
C LEU A 988 -15.21 33.72 41.39
N MET A 989 -15.84 34.90 41.41
CA MET A 989 -15.88 35.76 42.60
C MET A 989 -16.66 35.13 43.75
N LYS A 990 -17.81 34.50 43.48
CA LYS A 990 -18.57 33.75 44.49
C LYS A 990 -17.73 32.65 45.12
N TRP A 991 -16.98 31.90 44.32
CA TRP A 991 -16.08 30.85 44.81
C TRP A 991 -14.96 31.41 45.69
N ARG A 992 -14.30 32.49 45.24
CA ARG A 992 -13.25 33.17 46.03
C ARG A 992 -13.76 33.64 47.40
N GLN A 993 -14.97 34.20 47.46
CA GLN A 993 -15.58 34.62 48.72
C GLN A 993 -15.89 33.44 49.65
N LEU A 994 -16.42 32.34 49.10
CA LEU A 994 -16.76 31.12 49.85
C LEU A 994 -15.50 30.48 50.45
N ILE A 995 -14.40 30.42 49.69
CA ILE A 995 -13.10 29.93 50.18
C ILE A 995 -12.48 30.87 51.21
N ALA A 996 -12.62 32.20 51.05
CA ALA A 996 -12.02 33.16 51.99
C ALA A 996 -12.78 33.29 53.31
N LYS A 997 -14.09 32.98 53.35
CA LYS A 997 -14.95 33.22 54.51
C LYS A 997 -15.57 31.96 55.08
N ASP A 998 -16.32 31.21 54.28
CA ASP A 998 -17.12 30.07 54.75
C ASP A 998 -16.24 28.84 55.06
N LEU A 999 -15.21 28.57 54.25
CA LEU A 999 -14.31 27.43 54.48
C LEU A 999 -13.49 27.55 55.79
N PRO A 1000 -12.85 28.70 56.13
CA PRO A 1000 -12.19 28.88 57.41
C PRO A 1000 -13.15 28.72 58.60
N ALA A 1001 -14.35 29.31 58.50
CA ALA A 1001 -15.37 29.19 59.55
C ALA A 1001 -15.78 27.73 59.78
N LEU A 1002 -15.98 26.95 58.70
CA LEU A 1002 -16.26 25.52 58.81
C LEU A 1002 -15.09 24.77 59.47
N ASN A 1003 -13.86 25.05 59.03
CA ASN A 1003 -12.67 24.40 59.58
C ASN A 1003 -12.45 24.71 61.08
N ASP A 1004 -12.83 25.89 61.54
CA ASP A 1004 -12.78 26.22 62.97
C ASP A 1004 -13.82 25.41 63.78
N SER A 1005 -15.04 25.24 63.26
CA SER A 1005 -16.03 24.34 63.88
C SER A 1005 -15.55 22.89 63.89
N MET A 1006 -14.92 22.42 62.81
CA MET A 1006 -14.36 21.07 62.73
C MET A 1006 -13.25 20.86 63.77
N ARG A 1007 -12.38 21.85 64.00
CA ARG A 1007 -11.34 21.78 65.04
C ARG A 1007 -11.93 21.70 66.44
N GLN A 1008 -13.01 22.44 66.72
CA GLN A 1008 -13.69 22.40 68.03
C GLN A 1008 -14.26 21.02 68.34
N GLU A 1009 -14.67 20.28 67.32
CA GLU A 1009 -15.21 18.92 67.44
C GLU A 1009 -14.15 17.81 67.21
N ASN A 1010 -12.86 18.15 67.17
CA ASN A 1010 -11.76 17.22 66.89
C ASN A 1010 -11.90 16.43 65.57
N ILE A 1011 -12.55 17.02 64.56
CA ILE A 1011 -12.71 16.45 63.22
C ILE A 1011 -11.60 16.97 62.30
N PRO A 1012 -10.95 16.11 61.47
CA PRO A 1012 -9.94 16.55 60.51
C PRO A 1012 -10.49 17.61 59.54
N VAL A 1013 -9.83 18.76 59.45
CA VAL A 1013 -10.21 19.88 58.57
C VAL A 1013 -10.18 19.51 57.09
N VAL A 1014 -10.92 20.28 56.29
CA VAL A 1014 -10.94 20.16 54.82
C VAL A 1014 -10.16 21.30 54.17
N SER A 1015 -9.63 21.04 52.99
CA SER A 1015 -8.86 22.05 52.23
C SER A 1015 -9.03 21.85 50.73
N VAL A 1016 -8.82 22.91 49.96
CA VAL A 1016 -8.68 22.84 48.51
C VAL A 1016 -7.24 23.17 48.13
N ALA A 1017 -6.76 22.61 47.02
CA ALA A 1017 -5.46 23.01 46.48
C ALA A 1017 -5.42 24.54 46.21
N PRO A 1018 -4.30 25.25 46.46
CA PRO A 1018 -4.19 26.67 46.14
C PRO A 1018 -4.50 26.93 44.65
N ALA A 1019 -5.27 27.97 44.35
CA ALA A 1019 -5.47 28.39 42.96
C ALA A 1019 -4.14 28.85 42.33
N ALA A 1020 -3.96 28.62 41.03
CA ALA A 1020 -2.85 29.23 40.30
C ALA A 1020 -2.92 30.76 40.43
N ALA A 1021 -1.78 31.41 40.71
CA ALA A 1021 -1.75 32.86 40.88
C ALA A 1021 -2.13 33.57 39.58
N GLU A 1022 -3.13 34.47 39.62
CA GLU A 1022 -3.42 35.38 38.50
C GLU A 1022 -2.16 36.20 38.18
N PRO A 1023 -1.77 36.34 36.90
CA PRO A 1023 -0.82 37.37 36.54
C PRO A 1023 -1.46 38.72 36.85
N ARG A 1024 -0.84 39.50 37.74
CA ARG A 1024 -1.23 40.90 37.96
C ARG A 1024 -1.34 41.57 36.60
N ALA A 1025 -2.51 42.16 36.32
CA ALA A 1025 -2.69 43.04 35.18
C ALA A 1025 -1.53 44.04 35.17
N ALA A 1026 -0.66 43.94 34.16
CA ALA A 1026 0.35 44.96 33.91
C ALA A 1026 -0.42 46.23 33.58
N ALA A 1027 -0.51 47.12 34.56
CA ALA A 1027 -1.03 48.46 34.36
C ALA A 1027 -0.22 49.11 33.23
N GLN A 1028 -0.91 49.47 32.16
CA GLN A 1028 -0.37 50.29 31.09
C GLN A 1028 0.33 51.52 31.70
N ARG A 1029 1.60 51.71 31.34
CA ARG A 1029 2.24 53.02 31.23
C ARG A 1029 2.82 53.14 29.84
#